data_AF-A0A954KNH1-F1
#
_entry.id   AF-A0A954KNH1-F1
#
_cell.length_a   1.000
_cell.length_b   1.000
_cell.length_c   1.000
_cell.angle_alpha   90.00
_cell.angle_beta   90.00
_cell.angle_gamma   90.00
#
_symmetry.space_group_name_H-M   'P 1'
#
loop_
_entity.id
_entity.type
_entity.pdbx_description
1 polymer ?
#
loop_
_entity_poly.entity_id
_entity_poly.type
_entity_poly.pdbx_seq_one_letter_code
_entity_poly.pdbx_strand_id
1 'polypeptide(L)'
;PSWRLIGTLSEGVFCHKPCTVSCGGKSEISKSIADYLLHGPIFVADPEKDLDIVQTIFDRDYSDRWRPDGTVQIDYSKNPSRPVLDPKRSLGSVIKLLTPSVDYTDEYNSWLESIPGYIYAIVFIIKRMHTGNAGNEWRNQFSVDIVNGTPGHELKFGDRKLVGTYLRVGLLGENVWRTYKLRQDFAPAQKLQTEDDISVSVVVPYSSLDNLGSLRREGIAGKFAQNCEFRLFQRPDDAIHRGLDKQTEADLARRDNFIVNFEPLARDQVEQICDRAIDLSQFTQPMQQLIDDMMDSGDSFLVCSATPRMVNGEPSKNPRYLQTRPDLMDPMNRYVAEMGVRLYRAVPSDASVRLPVQAVLLGRRNNPPDYQRGIRPLAVYNPIHYQELPELFMDFVSALTGKSPSTTGAGSEGALTKGPFNALLPITDLNNALVSYLLTGLSGFSTPAGHIGPNVRVDHDISLLIPEIWCRLSPDERDPKFLIDEMLLEKLEDYEFEGRTVLASRLGYRITSRFIRRFAGRVFDNPNKVLDVSILKPETQDPAAFADGICYITEAHQRVAKQYFEDQSIDLACPPLKALLHIMAYGDFEGQTIESPEIRQMFTLEALLASDWYTARLDRKQQYDQRLWERHISALQRFQTSEEFAADVVTMKIDERLEHAHRQLAYVSSDVYRNRLQGCLGADQLRPI
;
A
#
# COMPACT_ATOMS: atom_id res chain seq x y z
N PRO A 1 0.37 20.23 -27.77
CA PRO A 1 0.15 18.87 -27.19
C PRO A 1 1.47 18.09 -27.18
N SER A 2 1.68 17.15 -26.25
CA SER A 2 2.84 16.24 -26.25
C SER A 2 2.41 14.80 -26.05
N TRP A 3 3.04 13.90 -26.79
CA TRP A 3 2.86 12.45 -26.67
C TRP A 3 4.17 11.80 -26.20
N ARG A 4 4.07 10.70 -25.46
CA ARG A 4 5.22 9.89 -25.02
C ARG A 4 4.85 8.41 -25.01
N LEU A 5 5.85 7.55 -25.21
CA LEU A 5 5.72 6.11 -25.01
C LEU A 5 5.71 5.80 -23.51
N ILE A 6 4.80 4.91 -23.09
CA ILE A 6 4.73 4.37 -21.74
C ILE A 6 5.02 2.87 -21.83
N GLY A 7 6.09 2.44 -21.16
CA GLY A 7 6.41 1.02 -21.02
C GLY A 7 5.82 0.47 -19.72
N THR A 8 5.07 -0.63 -19.82
CA THR A 8 4.52 -1.34 -18.66
C THR A 8 5.25 -2.66 -18.52
N LEU A 9 5.74 -2.96 -17.31
CA LEU A 9 6.35 -4.27 -17.04
C LEU A 9 5.30 -5.37 -17.08
N SER A 10 5.72 -6.56 -17.52
CA SER A 10 4.84 -7.70 -17.76
C SER A 10 4.21 -8.28 -16.49
N GLU A 11 4.94 -8.23 -15.38
CA GLU A 11 4.49 -8.76 -14.09
C GLU A 11 4.53 -7.67 -13.03
N GLY A 12 3.36 -7.37 -12.46
CA GLY A 12 3.21 -6.43 -11.36
C GLY A 12 3.42 -7.07 -9.98
N VAL A 13 3.31 -6.24 -8.94
CA VAL A 13 3.37 -6.68 -7.54
C VAL A 13 1.98 -6.66 -6.94
N PHE A 14 1.51 -7.81 -6.46
CA PHE A 14 0.28 -7.86 -5.66
C PHE A 14 0.59 -7.40 -4.23
N CYS A 15 0.29 -6.13 -3.97
CA CYS A 15 0.30 -5.57 -2.61
C CYS A 15 -1.06 -5.76 -1.92
N HIS A 16 -1.06 -6.41 -0.77
CA HIS A 16 -2.21 -6.66 0.09
C HIS A 16 -2.16 -5.70 1.29
N LYS A 17 -3.28 -5.04 1.63
CA LYS A 17 -3.37 -4.07 2.73
C LYS A 17 -4.41 -4.47 3.78
N PRO A 18 -4.14 -5.52 4.58
CA PRO A 18 -5.08 -6.02 5.58
C PRO A 18 -5.04 -5.18 6.87
N CYS A 19 -5.96 -5.48 7.80
CA CYS A 19 -5.94 -5.03 9.19
C CYS A 19 -5.67 -3.52 9.36
N THR A 20 -6.24 -2.73 8.45
CA THR A 20 -6.00 -1.30 8.36
C THR A 20 -7.18 -0.57 8.96
N VAL A 21 -6.94 0.11 10.09
CA VAL A 21 -7.98 0.87 10.80
C VAL A 21 -8.61 1.93 9.90
N SER A 22 -9.81 2.40 10.26
CA SER A 22 -10.50 3.45 9.52
C SER A 22 -9.59 4.67 9.31
N CYS A 23 -9.59 5.24 8.09
CA CYS A 23 -8.67 6.31 7.67
C CYS A 23 -7.17 5.93 7.69
N GLY A 24 -6.80 4.66 7.86
CA GLY A 24 -5.42 4.16 7.71
C GLY A 24 -4.98 3.98 6.25
N GLY A 25 -5.87 4.26 5.30
CA GLY A 25 -5.54 4.28 3.88
C GLY A 25 -5.72 2.92 3.17
N LYS A 26 -6.74 2.12 3.52
CA LYS A 26 -6.98 0.79 2.94
C LYS A 26 -7.17 0.86 1.42
N SER A 27 -8.15 1.63 0.95
CA SER A 27 -8.53 1.72 -0.46
C SER A 27 -7.53 2.56 -1.28
N GLU A 28 -6.70 3.35 -0.62
CA GLU A 28 -5.66 4.18 -1.23
C GLU A 28 -4.60 3.35 -1.95
N ILE A 29 -4.44 2.07 -1.58
CA ILE A 29 -3.52 1.18 -2.27
C ILE A 29 -3.89 0.98 -3.73
N SER A 30 -5.20 0.94 -4.06
CA SER A 30 -5.72 0.75 -5.42
C SER A 30 -6.05 2.07 -6.13
N LYS A 31 -6.19 3.19 -5.41
CA LYS A 31 -6.38 4.51 -6.02
C LYS A 31 -5.22 4.90 -6.93
N SER A 32 -5.54 5.58 -8.03
CA SER A 32 -4.55 6.11 -8.97
C SER A 32 -3.84 7.31 -8.37
N ILE A 33 -2.50 7.30 -8.35
CA ILE A 33 -1.72 8.48 -7.98
C ILE A 33 -1.75 9.56 -9.08
N ALA A 34 -2.23 9.22 -10.29
CA ALA A 34 -2.25 10.12 -11.45
C ALA A 34 -3.08 11.38 -11.19
N ASP A 35 -4.18 11.27 -10.45
CA ASP A 35 -5.07 12.41 -10.14
C ASP A 35 -4.46 13.38 -9.13
N TYR A 36 -3.41 12.97 -8.42
CA TYR A 36 -2.69 13.79 -7.45
C TYR A 36 -1.42 14.41 -8.02
N LEU A 37 -1.15 14.20 -9.32
CA LEU A 37 -0.01 14.79 -10.01
C LEU A 37 -0.27 16.27 -10.31
N LEU A 38 0.71 17.09 -9.97
CA LEU A 38 0.71 18.51 -10.26
C LEU A 38 1.58 18.79 -11.49
N HIS A 39 1.10 19.68 -12.36
CA HIS A 39 1.83 20.11 -13.55
C HIS A 39 2.18 21.58 -13.42
N GLY A 40 3.47 21.90 -13.47
CA GLY A 40 3.96 23.25 -13.21
C GLY A 40 5.26 23.55 -13.96
N PRO A 41 5.75 24.80 -13.91
CA PRO A 41 6.96 25.20 -14.63
C PRO A 41 8.22 24.56 -14.04
N ILE A 42 9.27 24.44 -14.86
CA ILE A 42 10.62 24.15 -14.36
C ILE A 42 11.25 25.46 -13.90
N PHE A 43 11.59 25.55 -12.61
CA PHE A 43 12.10 26.77 -12.02
C PHE A 43 13.61 26.94 -12.22
N VAL A 44 14.02 28.19 -12.46
CA VAL A 44 15.41 28.67 -12.39
C VAL A 44 15.49 29.84 -11.40
N ALA A 45 16.59 29.93 -10.65
CA ALA A 45 16.84 31.01 -9.72
C ALA A 45 17.52 32.18 -10.43
N ASP A 46 18.63 31.89 -11.11
CA ASP A 46 19.41 32.84 -11.91
C ASP A 46 19.78 32.13 -13.22
N PRO A 47 19.07 32.40 -14.34
CA PRO A 47 19.21 31.63 -15.57
C PRO A 47 20.65 31.51 -16.08
N GLU A 48 21.46 32.56 -15.94
CA GLU A 48 22.84 32.53 -16.42
C GLU A 48 23.70 31.62 -15.54
N LYS A 49 23.68 31.85 -14.21
CA LYS A 49 24.46 31.05 -13.26
C LYS A 49 24.01 29.60 -13.22
N ASP A 50 22.71 29.35 -13.30
CA ASP A 50 22.15 28.01 -13.27
C ASP A 50 22.59 27.23 -14.51
N LEU A 51 22.56 27.86 -15.69
CA LEU A 51 23.03 27.23 -16.92
C LEU A 51 24.55 27.03 -16.95
N ASP A 52 25.34 27.86 -16.25
CA ASP A 52 26.78 27.64 -16.07
C ASP A 52 27.08 26.41 -15.21
N ILE A 53 26.31 26.21 -14.13
CA ILE A 53 26.41 25.00 -13.31
C ILE A 53 26.05 23.77 -14.16
N VAL A 54 24.96 23.85 -14.94
CA VAL A 54 24.55 22.78 -15.85
C VAL A 54 25.63 22.47 -16.89
N GLN A 55 26.26 23.49 -17.48
CA GLN A 55 27.36 23.32 -18.42
C GLN A 55 28.53 22.56 -17.77
N THR A 56 28.89 22.92 -16.53
CA THR A 56 29.92 22.23 -15.75
C THR A 56 29.59 20.74 -15.53
N ILE A 57 28.31 20.42 -15.29
CA ILE A 57 27.84 19.03 -15.18
C ILE A 57 27.97 18.32 -16.53
N PHE A 58 27.57 18.94 -17.64
CA PHE A 58 27.62 18.29 -18.96
C PHE A 58 29.02 18.05 -19.49
N ASP A 59 29.97 18.93 -19.15
CA ASP A 59 31.37 18.86 -19.60
C ASP A 59 32.27 18.02 -18.67
N ARG A 60 31.80 17.68 -17.46
CA ARG A 60 32.59 16.92 -16.49
C ARG A 60 32.92 15.51 -16.99
N ASP A 61 34.18 15.09 -16.83
CA ASP A 61 34.53 13.67 -16.92
C ASP A 61 34.08 12.95 -15.64
N TYR A 62 33.41 11.82 -15.83
CA TYR A 62 32.86 10.99 -14.77
C TYR A 62 33.62 9.69 -14.56
N SER A 63 34.77 9.51 -15.22
CA SER A 63 35.60 8.30 -15.09
C SER A 63 36.12 8.10 -13.66
N ASP A 64 36.27 9.18 -12.88
CA ASP A 64 36.79 9.21 -11.51
C ASP A 64 35.80 8.82 -10.40
N ARG A 65 34.51 8.60 -10.73
CA ARG A 65 33.46 8.47 -9.71
C ARG A 65 33.50 7.18 -8.90
N TRP A 66 34.03 6.08 -9.43
CA TRP A 66 33.93 4.77 -8.78
C TRP A 66 35.03 4.58 -7.73
N ARG A 67 34.66 4.01 -6.60
CA ARG A 67 35.66 3.58 -5.61
C ARG A 67 36.56 2.48 -6.16
N PRO A 68 37.88 2.55 -5.95
CA PRO A 68 38.80 1.47 -6.33
C PRO A 68 38.46 0.12 -5.66
N ASP A 69 37.95 0.16 -4.44
CA ASP A 69 37.53 -1.01 -3.63
C ASP A 69 36.01 -1.29 -3.68
N GLY A 70 35.28 -0.58 -4.55
CA GLY A 70 33.84 -0.75 -4.71
C GLY A 70 33.45 -2.04 -5.44
N THR A 71 32.16 -2.38 -5.38
CA THR A 71 31.59 -3.56 -6.06
C THR A 71 31.56 -3.43 -7.59
N VAL A 72 31.75 -2.21 -8.11
CA VAL A 72 31.70 -1.88 -9.53
C VAL A 72 33.09 -1.46 -10.01
N GLN A 73 33.74 -2.34 -10.78
CA GLN A 73 35.00 -2.02 -11.45
C GLN A 73 34.78 -1.86 -12.96
N ILE A 74 35.03 -0.66 -13.48
CA ILE A 74 34.93 -0.36 -14.92
C ILE A 74 36.30 -0.02 -15.48
N ASP A 75 36.69 -0.76 -16.52
CA ASP A 75 37.86 -0.44 -17.32
C ASP A 75 37.48 0.61 -18.38
N TYR A 76 37.74 1.89 -18.07
CA TYR A 76 37.46 3.00 -18.98
C TYR A 76 38.36 3.05 -20.23
N SER A 77 39.45 2.28 -20.26
CA SER A 77 40.25 2.12 -21.49
C SER A 77 39.51 1.30 -22.56
N LYS A 78 38.63 0.39 -22.12
CA LYS A 78 37.77 -0.43 -23.00
C LYS A 78 36.38 0.17 -23.18
N ASN A 79 35.85 0.84 -22.16
CA ASN A 79 34.52 1.43 -22.16
C ASN A 79 34.57 2.88 -21.69
N PRO A 80 34.86 3.85 -22.59
CA PRO A 80 34.92 5.26 -22.23
C PRO A 80 33.63 5.74 -21.56
N SER A 81 33.77 6.67 -20.60
CA SER A 81 32.61 7.29 -19.97
C SER A 81 31.82 8.07 -21.01
N ARG A 82 30.52 7.78 -21.13
CA ARG A 82 29.65 8.47 -22.10
C ARG A 82 29.31 9.89 -21.59
N PRO A 83 29.40 10.93 -22.43
CA PRO A 83 28.92 12.27 -22.07
C PRO A 83 27.45 12.28 -21.64
N VAL A 84 27.04 13.27 -20.85
CA VAL A 84 25.66 13.36 -20.34
C VAL A 84 24.65 13.44 -21.48
N LEU A 85 24.90 14.28 -22.49
CA LEU A 85 23.99 14.53 -23.61
C LEU A 85 24.05 13.46 -24.71
N ASP A 86 24.95 12.47 -24.64
CA ASP A 86 25.07 11.39 -25.63
C ASP A 86 23.71 10.70 -25.89
N PRO A 87 23.22 10.61 -27.14
CA PRO A 87 21.92 10.00 -27.45
C PRO A 87 21.82 8.52 -27.05
N LYS A 88 22.95 7.80 -26.92
CA LYS A 88 23.00 6.42 -26.41
C LYS A 88 22.92 6.36 -24.88
N ARG A 89 23.04 7.50 -24.18
CA ARG A 89 22.92 7.59 -22.72
C ARG A 89 21.47 7.94 -22.36
N SER A 90 20.77 7.00 -21.72
CA SER A 90 19.39 7.20 -21.29
C SER A 90 19.28 8.21 -20.16
N LEU A 91 18.14 8.90 -20.07
CA LEU A 91 17.84 9.82 -18.98
C LEU A 91 17.97 9.16 -17.59
N GLY A 92 17.43 7.95 -17.41
CA GLY A 92 17.58 7.19 -16.16
C GLY A 92 19.04 6.94 -15.76
N SER A 93 19.94 6.75 -16.74
CA SER A 93 21.38 6.61 -16.45
C SER A 93 22.07 7.91 -16.07
N VAL A 94 21.52 9.07 -16.48
CA VAL A 94 21.98 10.40 -16.02
C VAL A 94 21.49 10.65 -14.60
N ILE A 95 20.24 10.28 -14.28
CA ILE A 95 19.72 10.36 -12.91
C ILE A 95 20.60 9.51 -11.96
N LYS A 96 20.89 8.26 -12.33
CA LYS A 96 21.81 7.40 -11.54
C LYS A 96 23.21 8.00 -11.38
N LEU A 97 23.73 8.66 -12.42
CA LEU A 97 25.05 9.33 -12.36
C LEU A 97 25.09 10.44 -11.32
N LEU A 98 24.00 11.20 -11.23
CA LEU A 98 23.86 12.39 -10.42
C LEU A 98 23.16 12.12 -9.07
N THR A 99 23.03 10.86 -8.68
CA THR A 99 22.48 10.46 -7.38
C THR A 99 23.62 9.91 -6.52
N PRO A 100 23.87 10.44 -5.30
CA PRO A 100 24.91 9.93 -4.42
C PRO A 100 24.81 8.42 -4.20
N SER A 101 25.94 7.72 -4.21
CA SER A 101 26.01 6.25 -4.09
C SER A 101 27.17 5.83 -3.20
N VAL A 102 27.00 4.73 -2.47
CA VAL A 102 28.08 4.12 -1.68
C VAL A 102 29.23 3.59 -2.55
N ASP A 103 28.92 3.19 -3.79
CA ASP A 103 29.92 2.76 -4.78
C ASP A 103 30.75 3.93 -5.34
N TYR A 104 30.35 5.18 -5.06
CA TYR A 104 31.08 6.36 -5.49
C TYR A 104 32.10 6.82 -4.45
N THR A 105 33.18 7.46 -4.94
CA THR A 105 34.20 8.09 -4.08
C THR A 105 33.58 9.15 -3.17
N ASP A 106 34.19 9.37 -2.02
CA ASP A 106 33.73 10.38 -1.06
C ASP A 106 33.81 11.79 -1.67
N GLU A 107 34.82 12.05 -2.49
CA GLU A 107 34.99 13.30 -3.23
C GLU A 107 33.85 13.52 -4.22
N TYR A 108 33.45 12.47 -4.98
CA TYR A 108 32.38 12.58 -5.96
C TYR A 108 31.01 12.79 -5.29
N ASN A 109 30.74 12.08 -4.19
CA ASN A 109 29.52 12.29 -3.41
C ASN A 109 29.48 13.71 -2.81
N SER A 110 30.60 14.22 -2.29
CA SER A 110 30.70 15.60 -1.78
C SER A 110 30.44 16.63 -2.87
N TRP A 111 30.95 16.38 -4.09
CA TRP A 111 30.65 17.23 -5.25
C TRP A 111 29.15 17.22 -5.59
N LEU A 112 28.51 16.05 -5.64
CA LEU A 112 27.06 15.95 -5.86
C LEU A 112 26.25 16.70 -4.80
N GLU A 113 26.66 16.63 -3.54
CA GLU A 113 26.01 17.32 -2.43
C GLU A 113 26.17 18.86 -2.51
N SER A 114 27.23 19.35 -3.18
CA SER A 114 27.43 20.78 -3.43
C SER A 114 26.49 21.38 -4.48
N ILE A 115 25.90 20.56 -5.34
CA ILE A 115 25.01 21.02 -6.42
C ILE A 115 23.63 21.39 -5.83
N PRO A 116 23.12 22.61 -6.07
CA PRO A 116 21.79 22.99 -5.61
C PRO A 116 20.70 22.08 -6.17
N GLY A 117 19.81 21.60 -5.31
CA GLY A 117 18.88 20.51 -5.67
C GLY A 117 17.93 20.79 -6.84
N TYR A 118 17.62 22.06 -7.12
CA TYR A 118 16.76 22.44 -8.26
C TYR A 118 17.49 22.35 -9.62
N ILE A 119 18.83 22.38 -9.63
CA ILE A 119 19.64 22.24 -10.85
C ILE A 119 19.44 20.86 -11.48
N TYR A 120 19.22 19.80 -10.69
CA TYR A 120 18.93 18.47 -11.22
C TYR A 120 17.71 18.45 -12.14
N ALA A 121 16.65 19.20 -11.79
CA ALA A 121 15.46 19.32 -12.63
C ALA A 121 15.77 19.93 -14.00
N ILE A 122 16.68 20.92 -14.03
CA ILE A 122 17.15 21.62 -15.24
C ILE A 122 17.98 20.65 -16.11
N VAL A 123 18.96 19.98 -15.52
CA VAL A 123 19.79 18.95 -16.19
C VAL A 123 18.91 17.90 -16.87
N PHE A 124 17.95 17.33 -16.14
CA PHE A 124 17.12 16.24 -16.64
C PHE A 124 16.13 16.70 -17.72
N ILE A 125 15.56 17.91 -17.63
CA ILE A 125 14.68 18.40 -18.69
C ILE A 125 15.47 18.73 -19.95
N ILE A 126 16.67 19.29 -19.84
CA ILE A 126 17.53 19.54 -21.00
C ILE A 126 17.91 18.22 -21.67
N LYS A 127 18.34 17.22 -20.89
CA LYS A 127 18.64 15.89 -21.43
C LYS A 127 17.46 15.28 -22.19
N ARG A 128 16.23 15.49 -21.70
CA ARG A 128 15.01 15.01 -22.35
C ARG A 128 14.72 15.73 -23.68
N MET A 129 14.94 17.04 -23.72
CA MET A 129 14.59 17.89 -24.87
C MET A 129 15.69 17.93 -25.94
N HIS A 130 16.93 17.55 -25.59
CA HIS A 130 18.05 17.56 -26.51
C HIS A 130 17.84 16.59 -27.69
N THR A 131 17.97 17.09 -28.91
CA THR A 131 17.68 16.36 -30.16
C THR A 131 18.86 15.58 -30.72
N GLY A 132 20.03 15.61 -30.07
CA GLY A 132 21.21 14.84 -30.48
C GLY A 132 22.02 15.45 -31.64
N ASN A 133 21.68 16.67 -32.09
CA ASN A 133 22.50 17.39 -33.06
C ASN A 133 23.82 17.85 -32.42
N ALA A 134 24.94 17.46 -33.03
CA ALA A 134 26.31 17.53 -32.51
C ALA A 134 26.93 18.95 -32.42
N GLY A 135 26.11 20.01 -32.35
CA GLY A 135 26.60 21.34 -32.01
C GLY A 135 26.40 21.56 -30.51
N ASN A 136 27.46 21.93 -29.78
CA ASN A 136 27.46 22.26 -28.34
C ASN A 136 26.53 23.43 -27.93
N GLU A 137 25.57 23.81 -28.76
CA GLU A 137 24.65 24.94 -28.55
C GLU A 137 23.31 24.49 -27.96
N TRP A 138 23.29 23.49 -27.08
CA TRP A 138 22.07 23.16 -26.33
C TRP A 138 21.55 24.40 -25.60
N ARG A 139 22.47 25.23 -25.07
CA ARG A 139 22.19 26.42 -24.27
C ARG A 139 21.33 27.45 -25.00
N ASN A 140 21.55 27.65 -26.30
CA ASN A 140 20.80 28.62 -27.11
C ASN A 140 19.32 28.25 -27.29
N GLN A 141 18.96 27.00 -27.00
CA GLN A 141 17.59 26.52 -27.10
C GLN A 141 16.80 26.73 -25.80
N PHE A 142 17.47 27.08 -24.69
CA PHE A 142 16.83 27.31 -23.40
C PHE A 142 16.92 28.77 -22.99
N SER A 143 15.81 29.32 -22.53
CA SER A 143 15.72 30.73 -22.12
C SER A 143 14.64 30.92 -21.06
N VAL A 144 14.52 32.14 -20.55
CA VAL A 144 13.39 32.59 -19.74
C VAL A 144 12.78 33.84 -20.38
N ASP A 145 11.52 34.13 -20.08
CA ASP A 145 10.89 35.40 -20.46
C ASP A 145 11.43 36.55 -19.60
N ILE A 146 11.49 37.76 -20.16
CA ILE A 146 11.67 38.98 -19.36
C ILE A 146 10.30 39.41 -18.84
N VAL A 147 10.11 39.34 -17.53
CA VAL A 147 8.86 39.73 -16.85
C VAL A 147 9.12 41.03 -16.10
N ASN A 148 8.40 42.09 -16.45
CA ASN A 148 8.55 43.43 -15.85
C ASN A 148 9.99 43.97 -15.89
N GLY A 149 10.75 43.66 -16.94
CA GLY A 149 12.13 44.13 -17.14
C GLY A 149 13.21 43.27 -16.45
N THR A 150 12.83 42.20 -15.75
CA THR A 150 13.76 41.25 -15.12
C THR A 150 13.63 39.85 -15.69
N PRO A 151 14.71 39.05 -15.77
CA PRO A 151 14.61 37.64 -16.13
C PRO A 151 13.62 36.90 -15.24
N GLY A 152 12.68 36.18 -15.85
CA GLY A 152 11.72 35.34 -15.16
C GLY A 152 12.34 34.04 -14.64
N HIS A 153 11.51 33.26 -13.95
CA HIS A 153 11.94 32.03 -13.26
C HIS A 153 11.45 30.75 -13.93
N GLU A 154 10.80 30.83 -15.10
CA GLU A 154 10.26 29.66 -15.82
C GLU A 154 11.15 29.32 -17.02
N LEU A 155 11.78 28.15 -16.99
CA LEU A 155 12.61 27.68 -18.10
C LEU A 155 11.75 27.33 -19.33
N LYS A 156 12.18 27.80 -20.49
CA LYS A 156 11.57 27.51 -21.80
C LYS A 156 12.52 26.72 -22.69
N PHE A 157 11.95 26.07 -23.69
CA PHE A 157 12.66 25.50 -24.84
C PHE A 157 12.13 26.16 -26.12
N GLY A 158 12.93 27.03 -26.74
CA GLY A 158 12.45 27.99 -27.73
C GLY A 158 11.31 28.83 -27.16
N ASP A 159 10.17 28.87 -27.85
CA ASP A 159 8.95 29.55 -27.39
C ASP A 159 8.08 28.71 -26.45
N ARG A 160 8.46 27.46 -26.19
CA ARG A 160 7.64 26.54 -25.42
C ARG A 160 8.02 26.56 -23.94
N LYS A 161 7.04 26.90 -23.09
CA LYS A 161 7.16 26.70 -21.64
C LYS A 161 7.33 25.22 -21.30
N LEU A 162 8.31 24.90 -20.45
CA LEU A 162 8.56 23.54 -19.99
C LEU A 162 7.68 23.23 -18.79
N VAL A 163 7.05 22.05 -18.81
CA VAL A 163 6.16 21.59 -17.76
C VAL A 163 6.76 20.36 -17.07
N GLY A 164 7.06 20.50 -15.79
CA GLY A 164 7.42 19.42 -14.89
C GLY A 164 6.18 18.71 -14.34
N THR A 165 6.40 17.50 -13.83
CA THR A 165 5.39 16.77 -13.06
C THR A 165 5.87 16.69 -11.62
N TYR A 166 4.98 16.98 -10.69
CA TYR A 166 5.26 17.07 -9.27
C TYR A 166 4.22 16.28 -8.48
N LEU A 167 4.58 15.91 -7.26
CA LEU A 167 3.70 15.25 -6.32
C LEU A 167 3.80 15.96 -4.96
N ARG A 168 2.67 16.19 -4.31
CA ARG A 168 2.64 16.62 -2.92
C ARG A 168 3.01 15.44 -2.02
N VAL A 169 3.94 15.65 -1.10
CA VAL A 169 4.29 14.68 -0.05
C VAL A 169 4.30 15.40 1.29
N GLY A 170 3.10 15.54 1.86
CA GLY A 170 2.85 16.20 3.12
C GLY A 170 2.72 17.73 3.03
N LEU A 171 2.43 18.31 4.18
CA LEU A 171 2.21 19.73 4.41
C LEU A 171 3.22 20.27 5.42
N LEU A 172 3.58 21.54 5.29
CA LEU A 172 4.33 22.30 6.28
C LEU A 172 3.37 23.34 6.89
N GLY A 173 2.89 23.08 8.11
CA GLY A 173 1.76 23.83 8.67
C GLY A 173 0.46 23.59 7.89
N GLU A 174 -0.51 24.51 8.00
CA GLU A 174 -1.85 24.29 7.41
C GLU A 174 -1.92 24.56 5.91
N ASN A 175 -1.12 25.50 5.39
CA ASN A 175 -1.32 26.06 4.04
C ASN A 175 -0.13 25.90 3.08
N VAL A 176 0.96 25.26 3.48
CA VAL A 176 2.15 25.13 2.63
C VAL A 176 2.33 23.68 2.19
N TRP A 177 2.28 23.46 0.87
CA TRP A 177 2.47 22.14 0.28
C TRP A 177 3.94 21.81 0.12
N ARG A 178 4.33 20.60 0.55
CA ARG A 178 5.66 20.06 0.25
C ARG A 178 5.59 19.37 -1.12
N THR A 179 5.99 20.09 -2.16
CA THR A 179 5.86 19.63 -3.55
C THR A 179 7.19 19.18 -4.11
N TYR A 180 7.24 17.95 -4.62
CA TYR A 180 8.48 17.33 -5.09
C TYR A 180 8.40 16.95 -6.54
N LYS A 181 9.47 17.25 -7.27
CA LYS A 181 9.55 16.95 -8.69
C LYS A 181 9.74 15.45 -8.92
N LEU A 182 8.85 14.87 -9.71
CA LEU A 182 8.96 13.50 -10.18
C LEU A 182 9.96 13.40 -11.33
N ARG A 183 10.47 12.18 -11.51
CA ARG A 183 11.32 11.85 -12.64
C ARG A 183 10.61 12.10 -13.96
N GLN A 184 11.38 12.60 -14.91
CA GLN A 184 10.90 12.84 -16.28
C GLN A 184 10.43 11.56 -16.98
N ASP A 185 10.99 10.41 -16.61
CA ASP A 185 10.61 9.07 -17.08
C ASP A 185 9.65 8.33 -16.13
N PHE A 186 9.15 8.99 -15.09
CA PHE A 186 8.10 8.42 -14.24
C PHE A 186 6.74 8.45 -14.95
N ALA A 187 6.02 7.35 -14.80
CA ALA A 187 4.61 7.21 -15.06
C ALA A 187 3.98 6.45 -13.89
N PRO A 188 2.78 6.83 -13.42
CA PRO A 188 2.03 6.07 -12.42
C PRO A 188 1.92 4.59 -12.79
N ALA A 189 2.03 3.71 -11.80
CA ALA A 189 1.78 2.30 -12.01
C ALA A 189 0.32 2.09 -12.43
N GLN A 190 0.10 1.19 -13.39
CA GLN A 190 -1.24 0.71 -13.70
C GLN A 190 -1.66 -0.25 -12.59
N LYS A 191 -2.75 0.08 -11.89
CA LYS A 191 -3.23 -0.68 -10.75
C LYS A 191 -4.50 -1.42 -11.13
N LEU A 192 -4.57 -2.68 -10.75
CA LEU A 192 -5.79 -3.49 -10.79
C LEU A 192 -6.23 -3.72 -9.36
N GLN A 193 -7.44 -3.29 -9.03
CA GLN A 193 -8.01 -3.54 -7.72
C GLN A 193 -8.37 -5.03 -7.60
N THR A 194 -7.69 -5.73 -6.70
CA THR A 194 -7.93 -7.15 -6.40
C THR A 194 -8.79 -7.35 -5.14
N GLU A 195 -8.80 -6.34 -4.27
CA GLU A 195 -9.40 -6.33 -2.93
C GLU A 195 -9.90 -4.92 -2.61
N ASP A 196 -10.90 -4.81 -1.72
CA ASP A 196 -11.27 -3.53 -1.10
C ASP A 196 -11.67 -3.75 0.37
N ASP A 197 -12.92 -4.11 0.66
CA ASP A 197 -13.44 -4.23 2.04
C ASP A 197 -13.63 -5.69 2.48
N ILE A 198 -14.35 -6.48 1.68
CA ILE A 198 -14.62 -7.89 2.00
C ILE A 198 -13.79 -8.79 1.08
N SER A 199 -12.73 -9.37 1.64
CA SER A 199 -11.85 -10.32 0.94
C SER A 199 -12.03 -11.75 1.45
N VAL A 200 -12.03 -12.71 0.53
CA VAL A 200 -11.76 -14.12 0.83
C VAL A 200 -10.31 -14.43 0.48
N SER A 201 -9.64 -15.25 1.30
CA SER A 201 -8.28 -15.67 1.00
C SER A 201 -8.02 -17.13 1.35
N VAL A 202 -7.08 -17.73 0.62
CA VAL A 202 -6.61 -19.10 0.82
C VAL A 202 -5.09 -19.13 0.82
N VAL A 203 -4.51 -20.07 1.57
CA VAL A 203 -3.09 -20.38 1.55
C VAL A 203 -2.92 -21.76 0.94
N VAL A 204 -2.13 -21.83 -0.14
CA VAL A 204 -1.98 -23.04 -0.95
C VAL A 204 -0.49 -23.40 -1.06
N PRO A 205 -0.09 -24.64 -0.77
CA PRO A 205 1.29 -25.10 -0.92
C PRO A 205 1.80 -24.90 -2.35
N TYR A 206 3.02 -24.40 -2.51
CA TYR A 206 3.64 -24.24 -3.83
C TYR A 206 3.83 -25.55 -4.57
N SER A 207 3.95 -26.68 -3.85
CA SER A 207 4.00 -28.03 -4.43
C SER A 207 2.74 -28.42 -5.20
N SER A 208 1.62 -27.73 -4.96
CA SER A 208 0.34 -27.95 -5.66
C SER A 208 0.09 -26.91 -6.78
N LEU A 209 1.07 -26.08 -7.11
CA LEU A 209 0.91 -24.94 -8.01
C LEU A 209 1.96 -24.96 -9.12
N ASP A 210 1.49 -24.84 -10.36
CA ASP A 210 2.33 -24.71 -11.54
C ASP A 210 2.39 -23.26 -12.05
N ASN A 211 3.36 -22.99 -12.92
CA ASN A 211 3.45 -21.77 -13.73
C ASN A 211 3.55 -20.45 -12.93
N LEU A 212 4.21 -20.51 -11.77
CA LEU A 212 4.46 -19.34 -10.91
C LEU A 212 5.67 -18.50 -11.34
N GLY A 213 6.41 -18.93 -12.37
CA GLY A 213 7.59 -18.21 -12.88
C GLY A 213 8.68 -18.04 -11.81
N SER A 214 9.39 -16.92 -11.87
CA SER A 214 10.49 -16.55 -10.96
C SER A 214 10.01 -15.84 -9.68
N LEU A 215 8.76 -16.05 -9.27
CA LEU A 215 8.27 -15.53 -7.99
C LEU A 215 9.16 -16.06 -6.86
N ARG A 216 9.63 -15.16 -6.00
CA ARG A 216 10.38 -15.52 -4.80
C ARG A 216 9.47 -16.26 -3.82
N ARG A 217 10.00 -17.33 -3.22
CA ARG A 217 9.29 -18.20 -2.29
C ARG A 217 10.10 -18.27 -1.01
N GLU A 218 9.74 -17.43 -0.03
CA GLU A 218 10.36 -17.47 1.30
C GLU A 218 9.73 -18.59 2.15
N GLY A 219 8.41 -18.76 2.07
CA GLY A 219 7.71 -19.90 2.66
C GLY A 219 7.47 -21.05 1.67
N ILE A 220 6.68 -22.03 2.14
CA ILE A 220 6.28 -23.22 1.36
C ILE A 220 4.92 -23.07 0.67
N ALA A 221 4.21 -21.97 0.91
CA ALA A 221 2.87 -21.71 0.39
C ALA A 221 2.70 -20.27 -0.13
N GLY A 222 1.74 -20.09 -1.03
CA GLY A 222 1.32 -18.77 -1.51
C GLY A 222 -0.05 -18.39 -0.97
N LYS A 223 -0.23 -17.13 -0.58
CA LYS A 223 -1.55 -16.56 -0.26
C LYS A 223 -2.21 -16.04 -1.53
N PHE A 224 -3.48 -16.36 -1.73
CA PHE A 224 -4.32 -15.82 -2.80
C PHE A 224 -5.52 -15.13 -2.16
N ALA A 225 -5.88 -13.96 -2.67
CA ALA A 225 -7.01 -13.20 -2.17
C ALA A 225 -7.89 -12.73 -3.33
N GLN A 226 -9.19 -12.64 -3.06
CA GLN A 226 -10.18 -12.17 -4.01
C GLN A 226 -11.23 -11.34 -3.29
N ASN A 227 -11.62 -10.23 -3.90
CA ASN A 227 -12.76 -9.44 -3.46
C ASN A 227 -14.08 -10.23 -3.63
N CYS A 228 -14.85 -10.34 -2.55
CA CYS A 228 -16.17 -10.99 -2.50
C CYS A 228 -17.29 -10.12 -3.12
N GLU A 229 -17.05 -8.83 -3.26
CA GLU A 229 -18.04 -7.83 -3.61
C GLU A 229 -18.07 -7.60 -5.13
N PHE A 230 -19.26 -7.32 -5.66
CA PHE A 230 -19.46 -6.86 -7.05
C PHE A 230 -19.48 -5.33 -7.15
N ARG A 231 -20.05 -4.66 -6.13
CA ARG A 231 -20.02 -3.20 -5.97
C ARG A 231 -19.43 -2.83 -4.61
N LEU A 232 -18.71 -1.72 -4.56
CA LEU A 232 -17.98 -1.24 -3.40
C LEU A 232 -18.72 -0.05 -2.77
N PHE A 233 -18.96 -0.09 -1.47
CA PHE A 233 -19.73 0.96 -0.79
C PHE A 233 -18.84 2.15 -0.39
N GLN A 234 -18.43 2.91 -1.40
CA GLN A 234 -17.46 4.00 -1.28
C GLN A 234 -17.96 5.15 -0.40
N ARG A 235 -17.03 5.78 0.32
CA ARG A 235 -17.23 7.07 1.00
C ARG A 235 -16.35 8.13 0.34
N PRO A 236 -16.91 8.95 -0.57
CA PRO A 236 -16.11 9.90 -1.32
C PRO A 236 -15.90 11.21 -0.54
N ASP A 237 -14.98 11.18 0.42
CA ASP A 237 -14.68 12.35 1.27
C ASP A 237 -14.18 13.56 0.45
N ASP A 238 -13.44 13.31 -0.65
CA ASP A 238 -12.84 14.36 -1.49
C ASP A 238 -13.81 14.95 -2.53
N ALA A 239 -14.91 14.25 -2.85
CA ALA A 239 -15.83 14.64 -3.93
C ALA A 239 -16.68 15.87 -3.60
N ILE A 240 -16.67 16.32 -2.34
CA ILE A 240 -17.25 17.62 -1.96
C ILE A 240 -16.53 18.78 -2.66
N HIS A 241 -15.26 18.60 -3.01
CA HIS A 241 -14.47 19.55 -3.79
C HIS A 241 -14.67 19.25 -5.28
N ARG A 242 -15.44 20.11 -5.95
CA ARG A 242 -15.79 19.98 -7.38
C ARG A 242 -14.55 19.74 -8.24
N GLY A 243 -14.60 18.69 -9.08
CA GLY A 243 -13.55 18.34 -10.03
C GLY A 243 -12.34 17.63 -9.44
N LEU A 244 -12.25 17.49 -8.11
CA LEU A 244 -11.12 16.83 -7.45
C LEU A 244 -11.20 15.31 -7.61
N ASP A 245 -12.31 14.70 -7.17
CA ASP A 245 -12.53 13.26 -7.29
C ASP A 245 -13.25 12.91 -8.60
N LYS A 246 -12.46 12.82 -9.67
CA LYS A 246 -12.96 12.54 -11.02
C LYS A 246 -13.64 11.18 -11.13
N GLN A 247 -13.16 10.19 -10.38
CA GLN A 247 -13.75 8.86 -10.41
C GLN A 247 -15.14 8.88 -9.78
N THR A 248 -15.29 9.50 -8.60
CA THR A 248 -16.61 9.62 -7.97
C THR A 248 -17.57 10.44 -8.81
N GLU A 249 -17.13 11.55 -9.41
CA GLU A 249 -18.02 12.34 -10.28
C GLU A 249 -18.46 11.57 -11.53
N ALA A 250 -17.54 10.84 -12.17
CA ALA A 250 -17.87 9.97 -13.29
C ALA A 250 -18.82 8.84 -12.86
N ASP A 251 -18.61 8.26 -11.68
CA ASP A 251 -19.47 7.20 -11.15
C ASP A 251 -20.86 7.73 -10.80
N LEU A 252 -20.98 8.83 -10.06
CA LEU A 252 -22.26 9.46 -9.69
C LEU A 252 -23.06 9.95 -10.90
N ALA A 253 -22.40 10.35 -11.98
CA ALA A 253 -23.03 10.75 -13.24
C ALA A 253 -23.75 9.59 -13.98
N ARG A 254 -23.53 8.34 -13.56
CA ARG A 254 -24.18 7.17 -14.16
C ARG A 254 -25.64 7.05 -13.74
N ARG A 255 -26.43 6.34 -14.56
CA ARG A 255 -27.86 6.10 -14.33
C ARG A 255 -28.17 4.84 -13.49
N ASP A 256 -27.19 3.99 -13.21
CA ASP A 256 -27.36 2.68 -12.54
C ASP A 256 -26.84 2.66 -11.07
N ASN A 257 -26.83 3.83 -10.44
CA ASN A 257 -26.27 4.05 -9.12
C ASN A 257 -27.25 3.73 -7.99
N PHE A 258 -26.70 3.28 -6.87
CA PHE A 258 -27.35 3.29 -5.57
C PHE A 258 -26.61 4.30 -4.69
N ILE A 259 -27.30 5.36 -4.27
CA ILE A 259 -26.71 6.53 -3.62
C ILE A 259 -27.37 6.72 -2.25
N VAL A 260 -26.57 7.06 -1.23
CA VAL A 260 -27.03 7.28 0.14
C VAL A 260 -26.35 8.53 0.71
N ASN A 261 -27.08 9.30 1.52
CA ASN A 261 -26.57 10.49 2.22
C ASN A 261 -26.07 11.62 1.30
N PHE A 262 -26.74 11.81 0.16
CA PHE A 262 -26.63 13.04 -0.63
C PHE A 262 -27.95 13.82 -0.59
N GLU A 263 -27.87 15.13 -0.78
CA GLU A 263 -29.05 15.99 -0.85
C GLU A 263 -29.76 15.79 -2.20
N PRO A 264 -31.08 15.52 -2.23
CA PRO A 264 -31.84 15.45 -3.47
C PRO A 264 -32.13 16.87 -3.98
N LEU A 265 -31.33 17.35 -4.91
CA LEU A 265 -31.48 18.69 -5.48
C LEU A 265 -32.70 18.74 -6.39
N ALA A 266 -33.65 19.61 -6.07
CA ALA A 266 -34.79 19.92 -6.93
C ALA A 266 -34.35 20.79 -8.12
N ARG A 267 -35.21 20.87 -9.14
CA ARG A 267 -34.89 21.54 -10.42
C ARG A 267 -34.48 23.00 -10.28
N ASP A 268 -35.13 23.75 -9.39
CA ASP A 268 -34.79 25.15 -9.09
C ASP A 268 -33.41 25.30 -8.44
N GLN A 269 -33.00 24.34 -7.61
CA GLN A 269 -31.66 24.30 -7.03
C GLN A 269 -30.59 23.96 -8.08
N VAL A 270 -30.91 23.09 -9.04
CA VAL A 270 -30.02 22.75 -10.15
C VAL A 270 -29.89 23.92 -11.12
N GLU A 271 -30.97 24.63 -11.43
CA GLU A 271 -30.95 25.86 -12.23
C GLU A 271 -30.03 26.93 -11.61
N GLN A 272 -30.05 27.10 -10.29
CA GLN A 272 -29.12 28.00 -9.59
C GLN A 272 -27.64 27.60 -9.72
N ILE A 273 -27.35 26.30 -9.87
CA ILE A 273 -25.98 25.82 -10.14
C ILE A 273 -25.60 26.19 -11.58
N CYS A 274 -26.48 25.98 -12.54
CA CYS A 274 -26.26 26.31 -13.95
C CYS A 274 -26.06 27.81 -14.18
N ASP A 275 -26.82 28.66 -13.49
CA ASP A 275 -26.69 30.13 -13.55
C ASP A 275 -25.32 30.62 -13.08
N ARG A 276 -24.62 29.81 -12.28
CA ARG A 276 -23.27 30.08 -11.80
C ARG A 276 -22.24 29.37 -12.66
N ALA A 277 -22.01 29.87 -13.87
CA ALA A 277 -21.09 29.26 -14.84
C ALA A 277 -19.69 28.93 -14.28
N ILE A 278 -19.15 29.74 -13.36
CA ILE A 278 -17.86 29.45 -12.70
C ILE A 278 -17.97 28.20 -11.83
N ASP A 279 -19.03 28.07 -11.03
CA ASP A 279 -19.27 26.92 -10.16
C ASP A 279 -19.46 25.63 -10.98
N LEU A 280 -20.24 25.70 -12.05
CA LEU A 280 -20.45 24.57 -12.98
C LEU A 280 -19.14 24.13 -13.64
N SER A 281 -18.31 25.08 -14.08
CA SER A 281 -17.03 24.79 -14.75
C SER A 281 -16.00 24.07 -13.88
N GLN A 282 -16.17 24.06 -12.56
CA GLN A 282 -15.30 23.34 -11.63
C GLN A 282 -15.59 21.84 -11.57
N PHE A 283 -16.80 21.40 -11.91
CA PHE A 283 -17.10 19.98 -12.01
C PHE A 283 -16.37 19.33 -13.19
N THR A 284 -16.18 18.02 -13.14
CA THR A 284 -15.75 17.25 -14.30
C THR A 284 -16.83 17.19 -15.37
N GLN A 285 -16.42 16.93 -16.62
CA GLN A 285 -17.34 16.84 -17.75
C GLN A 285 -18.52 15.87 -17.53
N PRO A 286 -18.36 14.66 -16.96
CA PRO A 286 -19.50 13.77 -16.69
C PRO A 286 -20.55 14.39 -15.75
N MET A 287 -20.11 15.10 -14.70
CA MET A 287 -21.02 15.73 -13.74
C MET A 287 -21.69 16.98 -14.33
N GLN A 288 -20.96 17.78 -15.12
CA GLN A 288 -21.55 18.89 -15.89
C GLN A 288 -22.66 18.36 -16.81
N GLN A 289 -22.39 17.29 -17.55
CA GLN A 289 -23.38 16.65 -18.44
C GLN A 289 -24.59 16.13 -17.67
N LEU A 290 -24.41 15.50 -16.51
CA LEU A 290 -25.53 15.05 -15.67
C LEU A 290 -26.42 16.24 -15.23
N ILE A 291 -25.79 17.36 -14.85
CA ILE A 291 -26.49 18.59 -14.44
C ILE A 291 -27.24 19.22 -15.61
N ASP A 292 -26.60 19.34 -16.77
CA ASP A 292 -27.21 19.89 -17.99
C ASP A 292 -28.36 18.99 -18.50
N ASP A 293 -28.17 17.67 -18.50
CA ASP A 293 -29.18 16.68 -18.92
C ASP A 293 -30.47 16.81 -18.10
N MET A 294 -30.39 17.13 -16.80
CA MET A 294 -31.58 17.37 -15.97
C MET A 294 -32.39 18.58 -16.43
N MET A 295 -31.73 19.62 -16.97
CA MET A 295 -32.41 20.81 -17.49
C MET A 295 -33.16 20.53 -18.79
N ASP A 296 -32.78 19.49 -19.52
CA ASP A 296 -33.45 19.03 -20.73
C ASP A 296 -34.41 17.84 -20.49
N SER A 297 -34.35 17.22 -19.30
CA SER A 297 -35.19 16.08 -18.93
C SER A 297 -36.44 16.49 -18.13
N GLY A 298 -37.32 15.49 -17.93
CA GLY A 298 -38.48 15.57 -17.03
C GLY A 298 -38.19 15.07 -15.61
N ASP A 299 -36.92 14.94 -15.21
CA ASP A 299 -36.53 14.43 -13.91
C ASP A 299 -36.77 15.47 -12.80
N SER A 300 -37.26 15.02 -11.64
CA SER A 300 -37.59 15.91 -10.52
C SER A 300 -36.42 16.22 -9.61
N PHE A 301 -35.42 15.33 -9.54
CA PHE A 301 -34.30 15.42 -8.60
C PHE A 301 -32.99 14.95 -9.22
N LEU A 302 -31.89 15.54 -8.75
CA LEU A 302 -30.53 15.15 -9.07
C LEU A 302 -29.68 15.11 -7.79
N VAL A 303 -28.64 14.30 -7.82
CA VAL A 303 -27.56 14.32 -6.82
C VAL A 303 -26.28 14.74 -7.52
N CYS A 304 -25.53 15.67 -6.94
CA CYS A 304 -24.17 15.98 -7.38
C CYS A 304 -23.14 15.70 -6.27
N SER A 305 -21.88 15.56 -6.67
CA SER A 305 -20.76 15.23 -5.77
C SER A 305 -20.57 16.25 -4.63
N ALA A 306 -20.87 17.52 -4.89
CA ALA A 306 -20.63 18.63 -3.97
C ALA A 306 -21.74 18.83 -2.92
N THR A 307 -22.81 18.04 -2.93
CA THR A 307 -23.97 18.22 -2.04
C THR A 307 -24.28 16.97 -1.21
N PRO A 308 -23.44 16.63 -0.22
CA PRO A 308 -23.80 15.66 0.80
C PRO A 308 -25.10 16.07 1.51
N ARG A 309 -25.84 15.09 2.02
CA ARG A 309 -27.10 15.32 2.75
C ARG A 309 -26.85 16.23 3.94
N MET A 310 -27.75 17.18 4.16
CA MET A 310 -27.71 18.04 5.35
C MET A 310 -28.25 17.29 6.58
N VAL A 311 -27.45 17.24 7.66
CA VAL A 311 -27.81 16.64 8.95
C VAL A 311 -27.60 17.70 10.02
N ASN A 312 -28.69 18.15 10.67
CA ASN A 312 -28.67 19.24 11.65
C ASN A 312 -28.01 20.54 11.14
N GLY A 313 -28.19 20.85 9.85
CA GLY A 313 -27.64 22.07 9.24
C GLY A 313 -26.19 21.98 8.78
N GLU A 314 -25.52 20.83 8.93
CA GLU A 314 -24.18 20.58 8.39
C GLU A 314 -24.19 19.49 7.32
N PRO A 315 -23.32 19.56 6.29
CA PRO A 315 -23.15 18.47 5.34
C PRO A 315 -22.69 17.18 6.05
N SER A 316 -23.33 16.06 5.73
CA SER A 316 -22.96 14.75 6.24
C SER A 316 -21.51 14.43 5.90
N LYS A 317 -20.75 13.96 6.90
CA LYS A 317 -19.37 13.42 6.73
C LYS A 317 -19.36 11.96 6.27
N ASN A 318 -20.50 11.43 5.83
CA ASN A 318 -20.63 10.05 5.38
C ASN A 318 -21.51 9.95 4.12
N PRO A 319 -21.22 10.70 3.04
CA PRO A 319 -21.82 10.46 1.73
C PRO A 319 -21.43 9.06 1.24
N ARG A 320 -22.32 8.34 0.55
CA ARG A 320 -22.06 6.97 0.10
C ARG A 320 -22.67 6.67 -1.26
N TYR A 321 -22.02 5.80 -2.02
CA TYR A 321 -22.59 5.19 -3.22
C TYR A 321 -22.02 3.78 -3.43
N LEU A 322 -22.74 2.95 -4.18
CA LEU A 322 -22.23 1.64 -4.62
C LEU A 322 -21.52 1.78 -5.97
N GLN A 323 -20.19 1.90 -5.91
CA GLN A 323 -19.32 1.89 -7.09
C GLN A 323 -19.29 0.50 -7.71
N THR A 324 -19.57 0.37 -9.01
CA THR A 324 -19.30 -0.89 -9.71
C THR A 324 -17.79 -1.09 -9.80
N ARG A 325 -17.31 -2.29 -9.46
CA ARG A 325 -15.88 -2.58 -9.44
C ARG A 325 -15.18 -2.14 -10.74
N PRO A 326 -14.10 -1.33 -10.66
CA PRO A 326 -13.43 -0.79 -11.84
C PRO A 326 -12.92 -1.86 -12.81
N ASP A 327 -12.51 -3.03 -12.32
CA ASP A 327 -12.02 -4.13 -13.15
C ASP A 327 -13.12 -4.79 -14.01
N LEU A 328 -14.40 -4.57 -13.67
CA LEU A 328 -15.56 -5.00 -14.46
C LEU A 328 -16.00 -3.93 -15.47
N MET A 329 -15.78 -2.65 -15.13
CA MET A 329 -16.10 -1.51 -15.98
C MET A 329 -15.09 -1.34 -17.12
N ASP A 330 -13.81 -1.54 -16.84
CA ASP A 330 -12.74 -1.56 -17.82
C ASP A 330 -11.96 -2.90 -17.75
N PRO A 331 -12.47 -3.95 -18.40
CA PRO A 331 -11.84 -5.27 -18.36
C PRO A 331 -10.54 -5.34 -19.17
N MET A 332 -10.25 -4.33 -20.01
CA MET A 332 -9.08 -4.36 -20.89
C MET A 332 -7.78 -4.32 -20.09
N ASN A 333 -7.71 -3.49 -19.05
CA ASN A 333 -6.52 -3.42 -18.19
C ASN A 333 -6.25 -4.76 -17.50
N ARG A 334 -7.31 -5.45 -17.06
CA ARG A 334 -7.20 -6.78 -16.46
C ARG A 334 -6.71 -7.81 -17.46
N TYR A 335 -7.26 -7.80 -18.67
CA TYR A 335 -6.82 -8.68 -19.75
C TYR A 335 -5.34 -8.45 -20.10
N VAL A 336 -4.92 -7.19 -20.28
CA VAL A 336 -3.53 -6.84 -20.61
C VAL A 336 -2.56 -7.29 -19.51
N ALA A 337 -2.91 -7.08 -18.24
CA ALA A 337 -2.09 -7.53 -17.12
C ALA A 337 -1.98 -9.06 -17.06
N GLU A 338 -3.09 -9.79 -17.22
CA GLU A 338 -3.06 -11.26 -17.27
C GLU A 338 -2.18 -11.73 -18.43
N MET A 339 -2.34 -11.13 -19.61
CA MET A 339 -1.55 -11.49 -20.78
C MET A 339 -0.06 -11.18 -20.62
N GLY A 340 0.27 -10.05 -20.00
CA GLY A 340 1.65 -9.70 -19.65
C GLY A 340 2.30 -10.78 -18.79
N VAL A 341 1.62 -11.19 -17.72
CA VAL A 341 2.12 -12.24 -16.81
C VAL A 341 2.18 -13.60 -17.52
N ARG A 342 1.15 -13.94 -18.31
CA ARG A 342 1.08 -15.17 -19.08
C ARG A 342 2.27 -15.32 -20.02
N LEU A 343 2.55 -14.29 -20.81
CA LEU A 343 3.66 -14.28 -21.77
C LEU A 343 5.01 -14.31 -21.05
N TYR A 344 5.17 -13.54 -19.97
CA TYR A 344 6.41 -13.49 -19.20
C TYR A 344 6.76 -14.81 -18.53
N ARG A 345 5.76 -15.48 -17.92
CA ARG A 345 5.94 -16.77 -17.26
C ARG A 345 5.78 -17.98 -18.18
N ALA A 346 5.53 -17.74 -19.48
CA ALA A 346 5.23 -18.76 -20.48
C ALA A 346 4.08 -19.71 -20.07
N VAL A 347 3.01 -19.17 -19.48
CA VAL A 347 1.85 -19.98 -19.04
C VAL A 347 1.03 -20.45 -20.25
N PRO A 348 0.77 -21.77 -20.42
CA PRO A 348 -0.02 -22.30 -21.53
C PRO A 348 -1.41 -21.65 -21.62
N SER A 349 -1.94 -21.47 -22.84
CA SER A 349 -3.19 -20.72 -23.08
C SER A 349 -4.43 -21.29 -22.39
N ASP A 350 -4.44 -22.60 -22.14
CA ASP A 350 -5.49 -23.34 -21.44
C ASP A 350 -5.31 -23.37 -19.91
N ALA A 351 -4.14 -22.95 -19.41
CA ALA A 351 -3.85 -22.87 -17.98
C ALA A 351 -4.21 -21.49 -17.39
N SER A 352 -4.58 -21.46 -16.12
CA SER A 352 -4.86 -20.22 -15.39
C SER A 352 -3.59 -19.50 -14.96
N VAL A 353 -3.56 -18.18 -15.07
CA VAL A 353 -2.52 -17.33 -14.49
C VAL A 353 -2.82 -17.09 -13.01
N ARG A 354 -1.90 -17.47 -12.13
CA ARG A 354 -2.05 -17.34 -10.67
C ARG A 354 -1.23 -16.17 -10.16
N LEU A 355 -1.86 -15.29 -9.38
CA LEU A 355 -1.24 -14.10 -8.80
C LEU A 355 -1.26 -14.21 -7.27
N PRO A 356 -0.23 -14.78 -6.64
CA PRO A 356 -0.14 -14.77 -5.19
C PRO A 356 0.15 -13.36 -4.67
N VAL A 357 -0.26 -13.10 -3.43
CA VAL A 357 0.15 -11.91 -2.68
C VAL A 357 1.67 -11.91 -2.55
N GLN A 358 2.30 -10.78 -2.83
CA GLN A 358 3.75 -10.63 -2.81
C GLN A 358 4.25 -9.59 -1.79
N ALA A 359 3.36 -8.76 -1.23
CA ALA A 359 3.71 -7.77 -0.23
C ALA A 359 2.51 -7.49 0.68
N VAL A 360 2.75 -7.36 1.98
CA VAL A 360 1.75 -6.91 2.94
C VAL A 360 2.12 -5.52 3.45
N LEU A 361 1.29 -4.53 3.12
CA LEU A 361 1.50 -3.11 3.41
C LEU A 361 0.32 -2.56 4.23
N LEU A 362 0.22 -2.90 5.52
CA LEU A 362 -0.87 -2.45 6.37
C LEU A 362 -0.86 -0.93 6.58
N GLY A 363 -2.02 -0.34 6.80
CA GLY A 363 -2.18 1.09 7.01
C GLY A 363 -2.40 1.44 8.48
N ARG A 364 -1.75 2.52 8.93
CA ARG A 364 -1.94 3.08 10.27
C ARG A 364 -2.53 4.46 10.19
N ARG A 365 -3.50 4.76 11.04
CA ARG A 365 -4.00 6.12 11.19
C ARG A 365 -3.34 6.79 12.38
N ASN A 366 -2.40 7.67 12.08
CA ASN A 366 -1.64 8.42 13.06
C ASN A 366 -2.30 9.78 13.33
N ASN A 367 -2.17 10.27 14.56
CA ASN A 367 -2.60 11.60 14.96
C ASN A 367 -1.54 12.31 15.81
N PRO A 368 -1.44 13.65 15.69
CA PRO A 368 -0.66 14.44 16.62
C PRO A 368 -1.34 14.47 18.01
N PRO A 369 -0.64 14.89 19.07
CA PRO A 369 -1.27 15.13 20.35
C PRO A 369 -2.24 16.33 20.28
N ASP A 370 -3.38 16.22 20.95
CA ASP A 370 -4.31 17.32 21.24
C ASP A 370 -4.78 17.18 22.69
N TYR A 371 -3.91 17.62 23.61
CA TYR A 371 -4.11 17.49 25.05
C TYR A 371 -5.33 18.27 25.55
N GLN A 372 -5.73 19.35 24.86
CA GLN A 372 -6.93 20.11 25.21
C GLN A 372 -8.20 19.28 25.02
N ARG A 373 -8.22 18.40 24.01
CA ARG A 373 -9.30 17.45 23.75
C ARG A 373 -9.06 16.07 24.36
N GLY A 374 -8.02 15.91 25.18
CA GLY A 374 -7.65 14.63 25.80
C GLY A 374 -7.12 13.58 24.81
N ILE A 375 -6.65 13.98 23.64
CA ILE A 375 -6.13 13.08 22.61
C ILE A 375 -4.62 12.94 22.78
N ARG A 376 -4.17 11.72 23.09
CA ARG A 376 -2.75 11.35 23.16
C ARG A 376 -2.17 11.09 21.76
N PRO A 377 -0.84 11.26 21.59
CA PRO A 377 -0.19 11.09 20.30
C PRO A 377 -0.15 9.61 19.87
N LEU A 378 -0.30 9.37 18.56
CA LEU A 378 -0.02 8.06 17.93
C LEU A 378 0.87 8.17 16.68
N ALA A 379 1.38 9.36 16.38
CA ALA A 379 2.21 9.64 15.22
C ALA A 379 3.70 9.27 15.42
N VAL A 380 3.98 8.08 15.96
CA VAL A 380 5.34 7.61 16.27
C VAL A 380 6.00 6.83 15.11
N TYR A 381 5.23 6.52 14.07
CA TYR A 381 5.72 5.75 12.93
C TYR A 381 6.31 6.65 11.84
N ASN A 382 7.42 6.21 11.26
CA ASN A 382 7.98 6.77 10.04
C ASN A 382 7.21 6.30 8.78
N PRO A 383 7.58 6.71 7.55
CA PRO A 383 6.85 6.34 6.32
C PRO A 383 6.69 4.85 6.03
N ILE A 384 7.64 4.00 6.45
CA ILE A 384 7.57 2.54 6.31
C ILE A 384 8.25 1.87 7.52
N HIS A 385 7.46 1.19 8.34
CA HIS A 385 7.98 0.27 9.35
C HIS A 385 7.88 -1.18 8.89
N TYR A 386 8.87 -1.99 9.22
CA TYR A 386 8.84 -3.45 9.16
C TYR A 386 8.73 -3.99 10.58
N GLN A 387 7.81 -4.93 10.82
CA GLN A 387 7.70 -5.60 12.11
C GLN A 387 7.85 -7.10 11.91
N GLU A 388 8.72 -7.69 12.73
CA GLU A 388 8.78 -9.14 12.87
C GLU A 388 7.45 -9.66 13.43
N LEU A 389 7.18 -10.95 13.25
CA LEU A 389 5.85 -11.49 13.54
C LEU A 389 5.34 -11.24 14.97
N PRO A 390 6.16 -11.33 16.04
CA PRO A 390 5.68 -11.01 17.39
C PRO A 390 5.13 -9.59 17.50
N GLU A 391 5.89 -8.57 17.09
CA GLU A 391 5.49 -7.16 17.13
C GLU A 391 4.29 -6.91 16.21
N LEU A 392 4.33 -7.46 14.99
CA LEU A 392 3.23 -7.36 14.04
C LEU A 392 1.92 -7.91 14.62
N PHE A 393 2.00 -9.01 15.36
CA PHE A 393 0.82 -9.61 16.00
C PHE A 393 0.34 -8.84 17.23
N MET A 394 1.20 -8.10 17.93
CA MET A 394 0.72 -7.17 18.96
C MET A 394 -0.22 -6.12 18.35
N ASP A 395 0.13 -5.64 17.16
CA ASP A 395 -0.69 -4.69 16.43
C ASP A 395 -1.94 -5.29 15.81
N PHE A 396 -1.86 -6.51 15.28
CA PHE A 396 -3.04 -7.21 14.78
C PHE A 396 -4.03 -7.56 15.88
N VAL A 397 -3.56 -7.90 17.08
CA VAL A 397 -4.41 -8.09 18.26
C VAL A 397 -5.09 -6.79 18.66
N SER A 398 -4.35 -5.67 18.64
CA SER A 398 -4.80 -4.40 19.21
C SER A 398 -5.55 -3.49 18.25
N ALA A 399 -5.19 -3.48 16.97
CA ALA A 399 -5.77 -2.68 15.88
C ALA A 399 -6.09 -1.23 16.31
N LEU A 400 -5.04 -0.52 16.75
CA LEU A 400 -5.18 0.79 17.39
C LEU A 400 -5.52 1.90 16.40
N THR A 401 -6.41 2.80 16.82
CA THR A 401 -6.85 3.97 16.04
C THR A 401 -6.86 5.24 16.89
N GLY A 402 -6.48 6.37 16.27
CA GLY A 402 -6.57 7.69 16.88
C GLY A 402 -7.98 8.30 16.95
N LYS A 403 -9.03 7.57 16.57
CA LYS A 403 -10.44 8.03 16.69
C LYS A 403 -11.04 7.42 17.96
N SER A 404 -11.85 8.21 18.67
CA SER A 404 -12.64 7.78 19.83
C SER A 404 -11.79 7.11 20.92
N PRO A 405 -10.99 7.89 21.68
CA PRO A 405 -10.32 7.37 22.87
C PRO A 405 -11.36 6.66 23.74
N SER A 406 -11.08 5.42 24.17
CA SER A 406 -11.88 4.83 25.24
C SER A 406 -11.68 5.70 26.49
N THR A 407 -12.57 5.57 27.49
CA THR A 407 -12.37 6.20 28.81
C THR A 407 -11.04 5.85 29.47
N THR A 408 -10.32 4.86 28.93
CA THR A 408 -9.09 4.26 29.46
C THR A 408 -7.90 4.24 28.47
N GLY A 409 -8.01 4.79 27.26
CA GLY A 409 -6.88 4.89 26.33
C GLY A 409 -7.21 4.86 24.83
N ALA A 410 -6.29 4.35 23.99
CA ALA A 410 -6.42 4.41 22.54
C ALA A 410 -7.64 3.61 22.06
N GLY A 411 -8.32 4.08 21.01
CA GLY A 411 -9.37 3.32 20.37
C GLY A 411 -8.81 2.02 19.78
N SER A 412 -9.55 0.91 19.89
CA SER A 412 -9.22 -0.37 19.26
C SER A 412 -10.39 -0.78 18.36
N GLU A 413 -10.10 -1.19 17.13
CA GLU A 413 -11.11 -1.76 16.21
C GLU A 413 -11.26 -3.28 16.40
N GLY A 414 -10.64 -3.84 17.43
CA GLY A 414 -10.57 -5.28 17.70
C GLY A 414 -9.64 -6.02 16.73
N ALA A 415 -9.36 -7.29 17.04
CA ALA A 415 -8.39 -8.09 16.31
C ALA A 415 -8.61 -8.01 14.77
N LEU A 416 -7.53 -7.76 14.03
CA LEU A 416 -7.50 -7.65 12.57
C LEU A 416 -8.46 -6.60 11.99
N THR A 417 -8.86 -5.59 12.78
CA THR A 417 -9.93 -4.61 12.46
C THR A 417 -11.29 -5.25 12.21
N LYS A 418 -11.55 -6.42 12.83
CA LYS A 418 -12.77 -7.21 12.63
C LYS A 418 -13.67 -7.27 13.85
N GLY A 419 -13.42 -6.48 14.90
CA GLY A 419 -14.24 -6.48 16.12
C GLY A 419 -15.75 -6.36 15.85
N PRO A 420 -16.21 -5.39 15.02
CA PRO A 420 -17.63 -5.25 14.68
C PRO A 420 -18.19 -6.33 13.73
N PHE A 421 -17.34 -7.18 13.16
CA PHE A 421 -17.68 -8.08 12.04
C PHE A 421 -17.41 -9.55 12.35
N ASN A 422 -16.99 -9.86 13.58
CA ASN A 422 -16.70 -11.22 14.02
C ASN A 422 -17.67 -11.63 15.12
N ALA A 423 -18.50 -12.63 14.82
CA ALA A 423 -19.43 -13.23 15.79
C ALA A 423 -18.82 -14.41 16.57
N LEU A 424 -17.54 -14.71 16.32
CA LEU A 424 -16.76 -15.76 16.98
C LEU A 424 -15.61 -15.14 17.79
N LEU A 425 -15.04 -15.91 18.70
CA LEU A 425 -13.86 -15.48 19.44
C LEU A 425 -12.73 -15.08 18.49
N PRO A 426 -12.12 -13.88 18.65
CA PRO A 426 -11.14 -13.33 17.70
C PRO A 426 -9.85 -14.16 17.62
N ILE A 427 -9.55 -14.96 18.65
CA ILE A 427 -8.35 -15.78 18.71
C ILE A 427 -8.25 -16.81 17.56
N THR A 428 -9.38 -17.32 17.07
CA THR A 428 -9.42 -18.22 15.91
C THR A 428 -8.87 -17.53 14.66
N ASP A 429 -9.25 -16.29 14.43
CA ASP A 429 -8.79 -15.50 13.29
C ASP A 429 -7.30 -15.17 13.41
N LEU A 430 -6.83 -14.85 14.62
CA LEU A 430 -5.41 -14.60 14.89
C LEU A 430 -4.55 -15.86 14.68
N ASN A 431 -5.00 -17.03 15.14
CA ASN A 431 -4.32 -18.31 14.88
C ASN A 431 -4.19 -18.56 13.36
N ASN A 432 -5.28 -18.40 12.61
CA ASN A 432 -5.29 -18.56 11.15
C ASN A 432 -4.36 -17.56 10.46
N ALA A 433 -4.37 -16.31 10.90
CA ALA A 433 -3.48 -15.28 10.39
C ALA A 433 -2.01 -15.69 10.64
N LEU A 434 -1.64 -16.08 11.87
CA LEU A 434 -0.26 -16.42 12.19
C LEU A 434 0.26 -17.58 11.33
N VAL A 435 -0.54 -18.64 11.21
CA VAL A 435 -0.21 -19.78 10.35
C VAL A 435 -0.07 -19.32 8.89
N SER A 436 -0.91 -18.39 8.41
CA SER A 436 -0.76 -17.82 7.06
C SER A 436 0.58 -17.12 6.87
N TYR A 437 1.02 -16.28 7.82
CA TYR A 437 2.30 -15.56 7.71
C TYR A 437 3.47 -16.54 7.73
N LEU A 438 3.48 -17.49 8.67
CA LEU A 438 4.52 -18.49 8.81
C LEU A 438 4.66 -19.36 7.54
N LEU A 439 3.56 -19.89 7.02
CA LEU A 439 3.57 -20.76 5.83
C LEU A 439 3.99 -20.03 4.55
N THR A 440 3.68 -18.74 4.45
CA THR A 440 3.94 -17.96 3.22
C THR A 440 5.28 -17.23 3.25
N GLY A 441 5.84 -16.99 4.44
CA GLY A 441 7.00 -16.13 4.62
C GLY A 441 6.72 -14.66 4.31
N LEU A 442 5.44 -14.26 4.17
CA LEU A 442 5.11 -12.86 3.90
C LEU A 442 5.56 -11.98 5.08
N SER A 443 6.24 -10.88 4.77
CA SER A 443 6.67 -9.91 5.77
C SER A 443 5.62 -8.80 5.98
N GLY A 444 5.45 -8.36 7.24
CA GLY A 444 4.52 -7.29 7.58
C GLY A 444 5.17 -5.91 7.57
N PHE A 445 4.83 -5.09 6.58
CA PHE A 445 5.19 -3.67 6.56
C PHE A 445 3.97 -2.80 6.85
N SER A 446 4.22 -1.59 7.36
CA SER A 446 3.17 -0.62 7.63
C SER A 446 3.49 0.77 7.12
N THR A 447 2.46 1.50 6.71
CA THR A 447 2.54 2.87 6.22
C THR A 447 1.61 3.78 7.02
N PRO A 448 2.06 4.98 7.44
CA PRO A 448 1.22 5.93 8.15
C PRO A 448 0.31 6.71 7.20
N ALA A 449 -0.85 7.06 7.71
CA ALA A 449 -1.78 8.04 7.18
C ALA A 449 -2.11 9.06 8.27
N GLY A 450 -2.52 10.27 7.87
CA GLY A 450 -2.75 11.40 8.77
C GLY A 450 -1.47 12.17 9.07
N HIS A 451 -0.63 11.67 9.98
CA HIS A 451 0.56 12.37 10.47
C HIS A 451 1.81 11.48 10.61
N ILE A 452 2.98 12.10 10.51
CA ILE A 452 4.28 11.52 10.89
C ILE A 452 4.92 12.50 11.89
N GLY A 453 5.04 12.07 13.15
CA GLY A 453 5.29 12.99 14.24
C GLY A 453 4.15 14.01 14.44
N PRO A 454 4.26 14.89 15.45
CA PRO A 454 3.23 15.89 15.73
C PRO A 454 3.08 16.95 14.63
N ASN A 455 4.17 17.28 13.92
CA ASN A 455 4.24 18.49 13.10
C ASN A 455 4.08 18.25 11.60
N VAL A 456 4.23 17.01 11.11
CA VAL A 456 4.13 16.70 9.69
C VAL A 456 2.82 16.00 9.37
N ARG A 457 1.89 16.76 8.81
CA ARG A 457 0.65 16.23 8.24
C ARG A 457 0.91 15.64 6.86
N VAL A 458 0.53 14.39 6.65
CA VAL A 458 0.71 13.65 5.39
C VAL A 458 -0.58 13.17 4.75
N ASP A 459 -1.72 13.29 5.44
CA ASP A 459 -3.03 12.77 4.97
C ASP A 459 -2.88 11.37 4.37
N HIS A 460 -3.13 11.19 3.08
CA HIS A 460 -2.94 9.91 2.37
C HIS A 460 -1.76 9.92 1.38
N ASP A 461 -0.92 10.95 1.38
CA ASP A 461 0.19 11.11 0.42
C ASP A 461 1.15 9.91 0.47
N ILE A 462 1.48 9.44 1.68
CA ILE A 462 2.33 8.26 1.89
C ILE A 462 1.59 6.97 1.46
N SER A 463 0.30 6.85 1.76
CA SER A 463 -0.50 5.69 1.37
C SER A 463 -0.57 5.50 -0.15
N LEU A 464 -0.61 6.60 -0.91
CA LEU A 464 -0.59 6.59 -2.38
C LEU A 464 0.83 6.36 -2.95
N LEU A 465 1.85 6.94 -2.32
CA LEU A 465 3.23 6.92 -2.78
C LEU A 465 3.92 5.56 -2.58
N ILE A 466 3.74 4.91 -1.41
CA ILE A 466 4.50 3.70 -1.10
C ILE A 466 4.27 2.58 -2.13
N PRO A 467 3.04 2.29 -2.60
CA PRO A 467 2.84 1.30 -3.67
C PRO A 467 3.62 1.60 -4.96
N GLU A 468 3.84 2.87 -5.29
CA GLU A 468 4.65 3.27 -6.46
C GLU A 468 6.14 2.96 -6.23
N ILE A 469 6.65 3.16 -5.02
CA ILE A 469 8.03 2.75 -4.72
C ILE A 469 8.09 1.21 -4.73
N TRP A 470 7.19 0.56 -3.99
CA TRP A 470 7.21 -0.88 -3.73
C TRP A 470 7.12 -1.74 -4.98
N CYS A 471 6.25 -1.38 -5.94
CA CYS A 471 6.10 -2.14 -7.18
C CYS A 471 7.32 -2.06 -8.10
N ARG A 472 8.26 -1.16 -7.81
CA ARG A 472 9.51 -0.97 -8.55
C ARG A 472 10.69 -1.67 -7.87
N LEU A 473 10.51 -2.33 -6.72
CA LEU A 473 11.55 -3.15 -6.08
C LEU A 473 11.53 -4.57 -6.67
N SER A 474 12.72 -5.16 -6.85
CA SER A 474 12.82 -6.58 -7.16
C SER A 474 12.25 -7.45 -6.02
N PRO A 475 12.01 -8.75 -6.23
CA PRO A 475 11.67 -9.66 -5.13
C PRO A 475 12.69 -9.64 -3.99
N ASP A 476 13.99 -9.66 -4.28
CA ASP A 476 15.04 -9.62 -3.26
C ASP A 476 15.12 -8.27 -2.55
N GLU A 477 14.88 -7.16 -3.26
CA GLU A 477 14.88 -5.82 -2.69
C GLU A 477 13.72 -5.56 -1.72
N ARG A 478 12.69 -6.42 -1.72
CA ARG A 478 11.56 -6.37 -0.78
C ARG A 478 11.77 -7.19 0.50
N ASP A 479 12.82 -8.01 0.54
CA ASP A 479 13.14 -8.84 1.69
C ASP A 479 13.56 -8.00 2.89
N PRO A 480 12.93 -8.14 4.06
CA PRO A 480 13.42 -7.52 5.27
C PRO A 480 14.89 -7.86 5.59
N LYS A 481 15.32 -9.10 5.35
CA LYS A 481 16.71 -9.52 5.60
C LYS A 481 17.68 -8.72 4.72
N PHE A 482 17.42 -8.65 3.43
CA PHE A 482 18.21 -7.81 2.51
C PHE A 482 18.20 -6.35 2.96
N LEU A 483 17.02 -5.83 3.31
CA LEU A 483 16.88 -4.44 3.74
C LEU A 483 17.66 -4.16 5.04
N ILE A 484 17.72 -5.10 5.98
CA ILE A 484 18.50 -4.99 7.22
C ILE A 484 19.99 -5.11 6.92
N ASP A 485 20.42 -6.14 6.18
CA ASP A 485 21.82 -6.39 5.82
C ASP A 485 22.42 -5.19 5.04
N GLU A 486 21.60 -4.52 4.22
CA GLU A 486 21.98 -3.33 3.47
C GLU A 486 21.79 -2.01 4.25
N MET A 487 21.46 -2.04 5.55
CA MET A 487 21.22 -0.86 6.38
C MET A 487 20.14 0.09 5.81
N LEU A 488 19.18 -0.47 5.08
CA LEU A 488 18.00 0.21 4.54
C LEU A 488 16.87 0.24 5.59
N LEU A 489 16.92 -0.67 6.56
CA LEU A 489 16.12 -0.67 7.78
C LEU A 489 17.02 -0.49 9.02
N GLU A 490 16.56 0.29 10.00
CA GLU A 490 17.17 0.38 11.33
C GLU A 490 16.19 -0.11 12.40
N LYS A 491 16.66 -0.95 13.34
CA LYS A 491 15.86 -1.43 14.49
C LYS A 491 15.64 -0.27 15.47
N LEU A 492 14.45 -0.16 16.04
CA LEU A 492 14.22 0.71 17.21
C LEU A 492 14.56 -0.06 18.48
N GLU A 493 15.18 0.62 19.43
CA GLU A 493 15.62 0.03 20.69
C GLU A 493 14.90 0.70 21.86
N ASP A 494 14.63 -0.07 22.92
CA ASP A 494 14.07 0.46 24.15
C ASP A 494 15.01 1.49 24.78
N TYR A 495 14.44 2.52 25.41
CA TYR A 495 15.22 3.58 26.04
C TYR A 495 14.52 4.16 27.26
N GLU A 496 15.26 4.88 28.09
CA GLU A 496 14.72 5.60 29.26
C GLU A 496 14.36 7.04 28.90
N PHE A 497 13.15 7.47 29.29
CA PHE A 497 12.70 8.85 29.17
C PHE A 497 12.01 9.29 30.46
N GLU A 498 12.52 10.34 31.10
CA GLU A 498 11.99 10.88 32.36
C GLU A 498 11.78 9.80 33.46
N GLY A 499 12.69 8.83 33.55
CA GLY A 499 12.66 7.75 34.55
C GLY A 499 11.65 6.64 34.26
N ARG A 500 11.16 6.55 33.01
CA ARG A 500 10.29 5.46 32.52
C ARG A 500 10.93 4.78 31.33
N THR A 501 10.85 3.45 31.31
CA THR A 501 11.23 2.65 30.16
C THR A 501 10.21 2.81 29.04
N VAL A 502 10.67 3.25 27.87
CA VAL A 502 9.90 3.36 26.64
C VAL A 502 10.22 2.15 25.77
N LEU A 503 9.22 1.29 25.56
CA LEU A 503 9.36 0.03 24.82
C LEU A 503 9.31 0.23 23.30
N ALA A 504 10.22 1.04 22.77
CA ALA A 504 10.26 1.41 21.35
C ALA A 504 10.60 0.25 20.41
N SER A 505 11.24 -0.80 20.91
CA SER A 505 11.50 -2.05 20.18
C SER A 505 10.22 -2.68 19.59
N ARG A 506 9.07 -2.46 20.22
CA ARG A 506 7.76 -2.94 19.73
C ARG A 506 7.35 -2.32 18.39
N LEU A 507 7.95 -1.20 17.99
CA LEU A 507 7.74 -0.61 16.66
C LEU A 507 8.55 -1.30 15.55
N GLY A 508 9.40 -2.27 15.90
CA GLY A 508 10.21 -3.06 14.99
C GLY A 508 11.33 -2.24 14.34
N TYR A 509 11.37 -2.28 13.02
CA TYR A 509 12.35 -1.59 12.19
C TYR A 509 11.67 -0.49 11.39
N ARG A 510 12.46 0.49 10.97
CA ARG A 510 11.98 1.59 10.12
C ARG A 510 12.94 1.89 8.99
N ILE A 511 12.43 2.41 7.87
CA ILE A 511 13.31 2.76 6.74
C ILE A 511 14.28 3.90 7.07
N THR A 512 15.48 3.83 6.50
CA THR A 512 16.54 4.83 6.69
C THR A 512 16.63 5.80 5.50
N SER A 513 17.45 6.84 5.62
CA SER A 513 17.79 7.70 4.49
C SER A 513 18.43 6.93 3.33
N ARG A 514 19.11 5.80 3.59
CA ARG A 514 19.70 4.93 2.57
C ARG A 514 18.60 4.26 1.72
N PHE A 515 17.49 3.83 2.33
CA PHE A 515 16.32 3.33 1.61
C PHE A 515 15.79 4.37 0.62
N ILE A 516 15.63 5.62 1.09
CA ILE A 516 15.13 6.72 0.27
C ILE A 516 16.07 7.00 -0.91
N ARG A 517 17.38 7.09 -0.68
CA ARG A 517 18.38 7.26 -1.74
C ARG A 517 18.29 6.16 -2.80
N ARG A 518 18.19 4.90 -2.37
CA ARG A 518 18.24 3.74 -3.25
C ARG A 518 16.95 3.54 -4.06
N PHE A 519 15.78 3.73 -3.44
CA PHE A 519 14.51 3.33 -4.02
C PHE A 519 13.59 4.49 -4.38
N ALA A 520 13.53 5.57 -3.58
CA ALA A 520 12.71 6.72 -3.94
C ALA A 520 13.29 7.47 -5.15
N GLY A 521 14.59 7.31 -5.46
CA GLY A 521 15.21 7.76 -6.70
C GLY A 521 14.67 7.07 -7.97
N ARG A 522 13.81 6.06 -7.83
CA ARG A 522 13.04 5.47 -8.95
C ARG A 522 11.78 6.28 -9.29
N VAL A 523 11.40 7.23 -8.43
CA VAL A 523 10.17 8.04 -8.52
C VAL A 523 10.49 9.53 -8.60
N PHE A 524 11.40 10.04 -7.76
CA PHE A 524 11.71 11.46 -7.63
C PHE A 524 13.08 11.82 -8.23
N ASP A 525 13.22 13.05 -8.69
CA ASP A 525 14.51 13.60 -9.14
C ASP A 525 15.48 13.82 -7.98
N ASN A 526 14.96 14.20 -6.81
CA ASN A 526 15.74 14.47 -5.61
C ASN A 526 15.16 13.74 -4.39
N PRO A 527 15.38 12.43 -4.27
CA PRO A 527 14.72 11.60 -3.26
C PRO A 527 15.05 12.04 -1.82
N ASN A 528 16.27 12.52 -1.56
CA ASN A 528 16.73 12.93 -0.22
C ASN A 528 15.95 14.10 0.38
N LYS A 529 15.28 14.91 -0.45
CA LYS A 529 14.50 16.06 0.03
C LYS A 529 13.03 15.73 0.29
N VAL A 530 12.56 14.58 -0.22
CA VAL A 530 11.16 14.15 -0.09
C VAL A 530 10.83 13.81 1.35
N LEU A 531 11.62 12.90 1.93
CA LEU A 531 11.47 12.44 3.31
C LEU A 531 12.74 12.84 4.08
N ASP A 532 12.70 14.02 4.69
CA ASP A 532 13.81 14.57 5.47
C ASP A 532 13.97 13.86 6.84
N VAL A 533 14.98 14.26 7.60
CA VAL A 533 15.29 13.68 8.91
C VAL A 533 14.10 13.75 9.88
N SER A 534 13.33 14.84 9.87
CA SER A 534 12.17 14.99 10.77
C SER A 534 11.04 13.99 10.45
N ILE A 535 10.91 13.58 9.18
CA ILE A 535 9.96 12.54 8.76
C ILE A 535 10.51 11.15 9.04
N LEU A 536 11.79 10.90 8.74
CA LEU A 536 12.40 9.58 8.92
C LEU A 536 12.59 9.25 10.41
N LYS A 537 12.81 10.29 11.24
CA LYS A 537 13.04 10.24 12.68
C LYS A 537 12.03 11.15 13.39
N PRO A 538 10.75 10.75 13.50
CA PRO A 538 9.69 11.59 14.09
C PRO A 538 9.96 12.01 15.54
N GLU A 539 10.80 11.27 16.28
CA GLU A 539 11.29 11.64 17.62
C GLU A 539 12.04 12.99 17.65
N THR A 540 12.59 13.44 16.51
CA THR A 540 13.28 14.73 16.42
C THR A 540 12.32 15.92 16.39
N GLN A 541 11.03 15.68 16.14
CA GLN A 541 10.01 16.74 16.14
C GLN A 541 9.57 17.11 17.56
N ASP A 542 9.37 16.11 18.41
CA ASP A 542 9.01 16.24 19.83
C ASP A 542 9.31 14.90 20.55
N PRO A 543 10.42 14.83 21.32
CA PRO A 543 10.80 13.60 22.03
C PRO A 543 9.77 13.16 23.08
N ALA A 544 9.06 14.10 23.72
CA ALA A 544 8.09 13.80 24.76
C ALA A 544 6.80 13.21 24.16
N ALA A 545 6.30 13.80 23.07
CA ALA A 545 5.15 13.23 22.36
C ALA A 545 5.47 11.86 21.74
N PHE A 546 6.71 11.65 21.27
CA PHE A 546 7.15 10.36 20.77
C PHE A 546 7.18 9.28 21.86
N ALA A 547 7.78 9.58 23.02
CA ALA A 547 7.79 8.68 24.17
C ALA A 547 6.37 8.37 24.67
N ASP A 548 5.53 9.40 24.84
CA ASP A 548 4.14 9.25 25.28
C ASP A 548 3.32 8.38 24.32
N GLY A 549 3.53 8.54 23.01
CA GLY A 549 2.83 7.74 22.00
C GLY A 549 3.20 6.26 22.02
N ILE A 550 4.47 5.93 22.29
CA ILE A 550 4.90 4.54 22.46
C ILE A 550 4.32 3.94 23.74
N CYS A 551 4.40 4.66 24.87
CA CYS A 551 3.75 4.24 26.11
C CYS A 551 2.25 4.01 25.91
N TYR A 552 1.60 4.89 25.14
CA TYR A 552 0.18 4.77 24.86
C TYR A 552 -0.17 3.51 24.06
N ILE A 553 0.66 3.16 23.07
CA ILE A 553 0.54 1.90 22.33
C ILE A 553 0.70 0.70 23.27
N THR A 554 1.70 0.70 24.14
CA THR A 554 1.97 -0.46 25.00
C THR A 554 0.95 -0.63 26.14
N GLU A 555 0.44 0.46 26.70
CA GLU A 555 -0.71 0.46 27.60
C GLU A 555 -1.96 -0.13 26.92
N ALA A 556 -2.20 0.23 25.66
CA ALA A 556 -3.32 -0.30 24.90
C ALA A 556 -3.13 -1.79 24.56
N HIS A 557 -1.91 -2.23 24.21
CA HIS A 557 -1.58 -3.65 24.04
C HIS A 557 -1.90 -4.44 25.31
N GLN A 558 -1.49 -3.94 26.47
CA GLN A 558 -1.75 -4.58 27.75
C GLN A 558 -3.25 -4.71 28.03
N ARG A 559 -4.00 -3.62 27.82
CA ARG A 559 -5.45 -3.60 28.04
C ARG A 559 -6.18 -4.58 27.12
N VAL A 560 -5.85 -4.60 25.83
CA VAL A 560 -6.49 -5.50 24.86
C VAL A 560 -6.12 -6.95 25.16
N ALA A 561 -4.86 -7.25 25.47
CA ALA A 561 -4.43 -8.61 25.78
C ALA A 561 -5.14 -9.19 27.01
N LYS A 562 -5.40 -8.39 28.06
CA LYS A 562 -6.14 -8.82 29.26
C LYS A 562 -7.54 -9.36 28.95
N GLN A 563 -8.20 -8.86 27.89
CA GLN A 563 -9.55 -9.31 27.51
C GLN A 563 -9.58 -10.80 27.13
N TYR A 564 -8.50 -11.32 26.53
CA TYR A 564 -8.39 -12.73 26.16
C TYR A 564 -8.29 -13.68 27.37
N PHE A 565 -7.87 -13.15 28.52
CA PHE A 565 -7.87 -13.88 29.79
C PHE A 565 -9.22 -13.77 30.49
N GLU A 566 -9.86 -12.61 30.41
CA GLU A 566 -11.19 -12.36 30.99
C GLU A 566 -12.28 -13.24 30.35
N ASP A 567 -12.24 -13.42 29.03
CA ASP A 567 -13.20 -14.25 28.28
C ASP A 567 -12.74 -15.72 28.10
N GLN A 568 -11.57 -16.08 28.65
CA GLN A 568 -10.93 -17.39 28.54
C GLN A 568 -10.58 -17.82 27.10
N SER A 569 -10.61 -16.90 26.13
CA SER A 569 -10.23 -17.21 24.75
C SER A 569 -8.73 -17.52 24.59
N ILE A 570 -7.90 -17.13 25.57
CA ILE A 570 -6.49 -17.52 25.67
C ILE A 570 -6.26 -19.03 25.60
N ASP A 571 -7.22 -19.85 26.05
CA ASP A 571 -7.11 -21.32 26.02
C ASP A 571 -7.18 -21.89 24.59
N LEU A 572 -7.70 -21.11 23.63
CA LEU A 572 -7.74 -21.46 22.22
C LEU A 572 -6.56 -20.85 21.43
N ALA A 573 -5.70 -20.05 22.06
CA ALA A 573 -4.54 -19.47 21.42
C ALA A 573 -3.52 -20.57 21.06
N CYS A 574 -3.02 -20.55 19.82
CA CYS A 574 -1.85 -21.36 19.48
C CYS A 574 -0.64 -20.94 20.34
N PRO A 575 0.33 -21.84 20.60
CA PRO A 575 1.40 -21.57 21.55
C PRO A 575 2.13 -20.23 21.36
N PRO A 576 2.51 -19.80 20.14
CA PRO A 576 3.19 -18.51 19.96
C PRO A 576 2.33 -17.31 20.38
N LEU A 577 1.03 -17.33 20.05
CA LEU A 577 0.11 -16.27 20.45
C LEU A 577 -0.22 -16.30 21.93
N LYS A 578 -0.29 -17.48 22.54
CA LYS A 578 -0.45 -17.60 23.99
C LYS A 578 0.70 -16.90 24.72
N ALA A 579 1.94 -17.20 24.32
CA ALA A 579 3.12 -16.55 24.89
C ALA A 579 3.10 -15.02 24.65
N LEU A 580 2.76 -14.58 23.44
CA LEU A 580 2.68 -13.16 23.10
C LEU A 580 1.63 -12.42 23.94
N LEU A 581 0.43 -12.99 24.11
CA LEU A 581 -0.64 -12.38 24.90
C LEU A 581 -0.27 -12.29 26.39
N HIS A 582 0.44 -13.28 26.94
CA HIS A 582 1.03 -13.20 28.28
C HIS A 582 2.03 -12.05 28.40
N ILE A 583 2.98 -11.95 27.46
CA ILE A 583 3.98 -10.87 27.44
C ILE A 583 3.30 -9.50 27.31
N MET A 584 2.26 -9.37 26.48
CA MET A 584 1.50 -8.12 26.35
C MET A 584 0.77 -7.76 27.65
N ALA A 585 0.11 -8.73 28.31
CA ALA A 585 -0.73 -8.48 29.49
C ALA A 585 0.07 -8.32 30.79
N TYR A 586 1.13 -9.11 30.97
CA TYR A 586 1.82 -9.30 32.25
C TYR A 586 3.32 -9.02 32.19
N GLY A 587 3.89 -8.83 30.99
CA GLY A 587 5.30 -8.46 30.78
C GLY A 587 6.21 -9.62 30.40
N ASP A 588 5.87 -10.85 30.81
CA ASP A 588 6.63 -12.06 30.50
C ASP A 588 5.73 -13.27 30.20
N PHE A 589 6.35 -14.35 29.72
CA PHE A 589 5.76 -15.68 29.64
C PHE A 589 6.79 -16.68 30.17
N GLU A 590 6.51 -17.30 31.33
CA GLU A 590 7.44 -18.24 31.99
C GLU A 590 8.84 -17.64 32.24
N GLY A 591 8.91 -16.34 32.59
CA GLY A 591 10.16 -15.61 32.80
C GLY A 591 10.85 -15.16 31.50
N GLN A 592 10.26 -15.44 30.33
CA GLN A 592 10.78 -15.03 29.02
C GLN A 592 10.12 -13.73 28.55
N THR A 593 10.89 -12.91 27.84
CA THR A 593 10.42 -11.66 27.23
C THR A 593 10.30 -11.80 25.72
N ILE A 594 9.83 -10.76 25.03
CA ILE A 594 9.73 -10.80 23.57
C ILE A 594 11.10 -10.95 22.87
N GLU A 595 12.19 -10.49 23.49
CA GLU A 595 13.54 -10.64 22.94
C GLU A 595 14.14 -12.03 23.19
N SER A 596 13.50 -12.87 24.02
CA SER A 596 14.01 -14.20 24.32
C SER A 596 14.06 -15.09 23.06
N PRO A 597 15.19 -15.75 22.76
CA PRO A 597 15.33 -16.61 21.59
C PRO A 597 14.26 -17.70 21.51
N GLU A 598 13.85 -18.24 22.65
CA GLU A 598 12.82 -19.27 22.75
C GLU A 598 11.46 -18.74 22.27
N ILE A 599 11.10 -17.49 22.60
CA ILE A 599 9.87 -16.84 22.13
C ILE A 599 9.97 -16.57 20.63
N ARG A 600 11.10 -16.00 20.16
CA ARG A 600 11.32 -15.71 18.74
C ARG A 600 11.24 -16.98 17.88
N GLN A 601 11.80 -18.09 18.37
CA GLN A 601 11.77 -19.38 17.68
C GLN A 601 10.35 -19.90 17.41
N MET A 602 9.38 -19.64 18.30
CA MET A 602 7.98 -20.05 18.13
C MET A 602 7.33 -19.42 16.89
N PHE A 603 7.86 -18.31 16.39
CA PHE A 603 7.39 -17.57 15.21
C PHE A 603 8.18 -17.91 13.93
N THR A 604 8.74 -19.12 13.85
CA THR A 604 9.46 -19.61 12.66
C THR A 604 8.65 -20.67 11.91
N LEU A 605 8.87 -20.77 10.60
CA LEU A 605 8.23 -21.80 9.78
C LEU A 605 8.65 -23.20 10.22
N GLU A 606 9.93 -23.37 10.57
CA GLU A 606 10.50 -24.62 11.06
C GLU A 606 9.79 -25.08 12.33
N ALA A 607 9.60 -24.19 13.30
CA ALA A 607 8.89 -24.51 14.54
C ALA A 607 7.42 -24.85 14.28
N LEU A 608 6.75 -24.15 13.35
CA LEU A 608 5.38 -24.48 12.96
C LEU A 608 5.28 -25.90 12.39
N LEU A 609 6.11 -26.23 11.40
CA LEU A 609 6.05 -27.52 10.70
C LEU A 609 6.41 -28.70 11.59
N ALA A 610 7.27 -28.49 12.59
CA ALA A 610 7.66 -29.51 13.56
C ALA A 610 6.65 -29.67 14.72
N SER A 611 5.64 -28.80 14.81
CA SER A 611 4.76 -28.75 15.97
C SER A 611 3.58 -29.72 15.93
N ASP A 612 3.25 -30.28 17.10
CA ASP A 612 2.05 -31.10 17.29
C ASP A 612 0.77 -30.28 17.10
N TRP A 613 0.78 -29.00 17.48
CA TRP A 613 -0.41 -28.15 17.36
C TRP A 613 -0.76 -27.88 15.90
N TYR A 614 0.22 -27.69 15.00
CA TYR A 614 -0.07 -27.56 13.57
C TYR A 614 -0.59 -28.88 12.99
N THR A 615 0.02 -30.01 13.35
CA THR A 615 -0.45 -31.35 12.97
C THR A 615 -1.91 -31.56 13.39
N ALA A 616 -2.28 -31.20 14.62
CA ALA A 616 -3.64 -31.28 15.11
C ALA A 616 -4.63 -30.39 14.33
N ARG A 617 -4.20 -29.22 13.82
CA ARG A 617 -5.04 -28.39 12.94
C ARG A 617 -5.33 -29.08 11.61
N LEU A 618 -4.35 -29.75 11.04
CA LEU A 618 -4.50 -30.47 9.77
C LEU A 618 -5.40 -31.70 9.95
N ASP A 619 -5.24 -32.44 11.05
CA ASP A 619 -6.14 -33.55 11.42
C ASP A 619 -7.57 -33.05 11.58
N ARG A 620 -7.76 -31.94 12.29
CA ARG A 620 -9.07 -31.32 12.48
C ARG A 620 -9.71 -30.89 11.16
N LYS A 621 -8.92 -30.33 10.24
CA LYS A 621 -9.42 -29.97 8.89
C LYS A 621 -9.91 -31.21 8.15
N GLN A 622 -9.16 -32.30 8.19
CA GLN A 622 -9.57 -33.56 7.58
C GLN A 622 -10.89 -34.07 8.19
N GLN A 623 -11.01 -34.09 9.52
CA GLN A 623 -12.24 -34.50 10.21
C GLN A 623 -13.44 -33.62 9.83
N TYR A 624 -13.22 -32.31 9.65
CA TYR A 624 -14.29 -31.38 9.25
C TYR A 624 -14.76 -31.67 7.82
N ASP A 625 -13.85 -32.01 6.92
CA ASP A 625 -14.19 -32.37 5.55
C ASP A 625 -14.92 -33.71 5.47
N GLN A 626 -14.50 -34.71 6.26
CA GLN A 626 -15.20 -35.99 6.38
C GLN A 626 -16.66 -35.77 6.78
N ARG A 627 -16.89 -35.03 7.87
CA ARG A 627 -18.24 -34.71 8.35
C ARG A 627 -19.06 -33.91 7.35
N LEU A 628 -18.43 -33.01 6.58
CA LEU A 628 -19.10 -32.27 5.52
C LEU A 628 -19.58 -33.22 4.41
N TRP A 629 -18.74 -34.14 3.95
CA TRP A 629 -19.09 -35.09 2.89
C TRP A 629 -20.10 -36.14 3.35
N GLU A 630 -20.02 -36.60 4.60
CA GLU A 630 -21.08 -37.43 5.22
C GLU A 630 -22.44 -36.71 5.22
N ARG A 631 -22.44 -35.40 5.54
CA ARG A 631 -23.65 -34.57 5.48
C ARG A 631 -24.17 -34.42 4.05
N HIS A 632 -23.30 -34.26 3.05
CA HIS A 632 -23.70 -34.23 1.64
C HIS A 632 -24.35 -35.54 1.20
N ILE A 633 -23.75 -36.69 1.53
CA ILE A 633 -24.31 -38.02 1.26
C ILE A 633 -25.68 -38.15 1.91
N SER A 634 -25.79 -37.81 3.20
CA SER A 634 -27.06 -37.91 3.95
C SER A 634 -28.15 -36.99 3.40
N ALA A 635 -27.80 -35.83 2.86
CA ALA A 635 -28.75 -34.91 2.22
C ALA A 635 -29.20 -35.44 0.84
N LEU A 636 -28.27 -35.93 0.03
CA LEU A 636 -28.55 -36.48 -1.30
C LEU A 636 -29.37 -37.75 -1.22
N GLN A 637 -29.07 -38.67 -0.29
CA GLN A 637 -29.85 -39.90 -0.08
C GLN A 637 -31.28 -39.59 0.35
N ARG A 638 -31.47 -38.65 1.29
CA ARG A 638 -32.82 -38.21 1.69
C ARG A 638 -33.62 -37.63 0.54
N PHE A 639 -32.96 -36.86 -0.34
CA PHE A 639 -33.59 -36.29 -1.51
C PHE A 639 -33.89 -37.34 -2.59
N GLN A 640 -32.97 -38.29 -2.81
CA GLN A 640 -33.10 -39.40 -3.75
C GLN A 640 -34.33 -40.28 -3.46
N THR A 641 -34.64 -40.51 -2.19
CA THR A 641 -35.80 -41.32 -1.77
C THR A 641 -37.11 -40.53 -1.68
N SER A 642 -37.14 -39.27 -2.12
CA SER A 642 -38.36 -38.46 -2.09
C SER A 642 -39.30 -38.81 -3.23
N GLU A 643 -40.49 -39.33 -2.91
CA GLU A 643 -41.54 -39.59 -3.90
C GLU A 643 -42.11 -38.30 -4.52
N GLU A 644 -42.07 -37.18 -3.77
CA GLU A 644 -42.55 -35.86 -4.21
C GLU A 644 -41.69 -35.27 -5.34
N PHE A 645 -40.39 -35.55 -5.35
CA PHE A 645 -39.42 -34.95 -6.28
C PHE A 645 -38.79 -35.97 -7.24
N ALA A 646 -39.47 -37.09 -7.55
CA ALA A 646 -38.90 -38.18 -8.35
C ALA A 646 -38.39 -37.74 -9.75
N ALA A 647 -39.07 -36.79 -10.40
CA ALA A 647 -38.61 -36.24 -11.68
C ALA A 647 -37.35 -35.36 -11.54
N ASP A 648 -37.23 -34.62 -10.44
CA ASP A 648 -36.08 -33.77 -10.16
C ASP A 648 -34.85 -34.61 -9.78
N VAL A 649 -35.04 -35.76 -9.13
CA VAL A 649 -33.95 -36.72 -8.84
C VAL A 649 -33.22 -37.13 -10.11
N VAL A 650 -33.96 -37.43 -11.18
CA VAL A 650 -33.40 -37.77 -12.49
C VAL A 650 -32.81 -36.52 -13.17
N THR A 651 -33.56 -35.42 -13.21
CA THR A 651 -33.16 -34.19 -13.92
C THR A 651 -31.89 -33.56 -13.34
N MET A 652 -31.76 -33.55 -12.01
CA MET A 652 -30.59 -33.03 -11.30
C MET A 652 -29.44 -34.04 -11.21
N LYS A 653 -29.63 -35.27 -11.70
CA LYS A 653 -28.65 -36.37 -11.69
C LYS A 653 -28.16 -36.70 -10.29
N ILE A 654 -29.09 -36.89 -9.36
CA ILE A 654 -28.77 -37.08 -7.94
C ILE A 654 -27.92 -38.33 -7.71
N ASP A 655 -28.14 -39.41 -8.47
CA ASP A 655 -27.33 -40.63 -8.39
C ASP A 655 -25.85 -40.37 -8.71
N GLU A 656 -25.56 -39.64 -9.80
CA GLU A 656 -24.19 -39.27 -10.19
C GLU A 656 -23.53 -38.39 -9.11
N ARG A 657 -24.28 -37.45 -8.53
CA ARG A 657 -23.79 -36.57 -7.44
C ARG A 657 -23.52 -37.36 -6.17
N LEU A 658 -24.35 -38.35 -5.85
CA LEU A 658 -24.17 -39.21 -4.69
C LEU A 658 -22.93 -40.09 -4.84
N GLU A 659 -22.73 -40.67 -6.04
CA GLU A 659 -21.51 -41.42 -6.35
C GLU A 659 -20.25 -40.54 -6.23
N HIS A 660 -20.31 -39.30 -6.74
CA HIS A 660 -19.24 -38.33 -6.54
C HIS A 660 -19.00 -38.03 -5.06
N ALA A 661 -20.06 -37.82 -4.27
CA ALA A 661 -19.94 -37.55 -2.83
C ALA A 661 -19.30 -38.72 -2.07
N HIS A 662 -19.62 -39.97 -2.43
CA HIS A 662 -18.95 -41.16 -1.87
C HIS A 662 -17.46 -41.21 -2.24
N ARG A 663 -17.09 -40.92 -3.50
CA ARG A 663 -15.68 -40.84 -3.91
C ARG A 663 -14.93 -39.74 -3.15
N GLN A 664 -15.56 -38.58 -2.95
CA GLN A 664 -14.96 -37.49 -2.19
C GLN A 664 -14.81 -37.84 -0.71
N LEU A 665 -15.80 -38.48 -0.08
CA LEU A 665 -15.67 -38.97 1.30
C LEU A 665 -14.48 -39.94 1.41
N ALA A 666 -14.36 -40.91 0.50
CA ALA A 666 -13.24 -41.85 0.49
C ALA A 666 -11.89 -41.13 0.32
N TYR A 667 -11.82 -40.11 -0.54
CA TYR A 667 -10.61 -39.31 -0.73
C TYR A 667 -10.24 -38.50 0.52
N VAL A 668 -11.17 -37.74 1.10
CA VAL A 668 -10.88 -36.92 2.30
C VAL A 668 -10.58 -37.77 3.54
N SER A 669 -11.06 -39.01 3.57
CA SER A 669 -10.70 -39.99 4.61
C SER A 669 -9.33 -40.64 4.44
N SER A 670 -8.65 -40.42 3.32
CA SER A 670 -7.34 -41.04 3.03
C SER A 670 -6.15 -40.25 3.60
N ASP A 671 -5.06 -40.97 3.86
CA ASP A 671 -3.77 -40.35 4.22
C ASP A 671 -3.21 -39.47 3.11
N VAL A 672 -3.54 -39.76 1.84
CA VAL A 672 -3.14 -38.94 0.69
C VAL A 672 -3.70 -37.53 0.82
N TYR A 673 -4.97 -37.40 1.20
CA TYR A 673 -5.57 -36.09 1.44
C TYR A 673 -4.95 -35.40 2.66
N ARG A 674 -4.74 -36.14 3.75
CA ARG A 674 -4.12 -35.60 4.96
C ARG A 674 -2.72 -35.05 4.72
N ASN A 675 -1.91 -35.74 3.93
CA ASN A 675 -0.58 -35.31 3.54
C ASN A 675 -0.62 -34.10 2.60
N ARG A 676 -1.63 -34.02 1.72
CA ARG A 676 -1.85 -32.86 0.84
C ARG A 676 -2.18 -31.57 1.62
N LEU A 677 -2.74 -31.67 2.82
CA LEU A 677 -3.03 -30.51 3.67
C LEU A 677 -1.76 -29.86 4.26
N GLN A 678 -0.60 -30.51 4.17
CA GLN A 678 0.66 -29.92 4.61
C GLN A 678 0.95 -28.62 3.84
N GLY A 679 1.14 -27.51 4.57
CA GLY A 679 1.29 -26.18 3.98
C GLY A 679 -0.03 -25.43 3.74
N CYS A 680 -1.17 -25.96 4.20
CA CYS A 680 -2.44 -25.25 4.32
C CYS A 680 -2.64 -24.74 5.77
N LEU A 681 -3.66 -23.89 5.99
CA LEU A 681 -3.96 -23.31 7.32
C LEU A 681 -4.43 -24.35 8.38
N GLY A 682 -4.94 -25.50 7.93
CA GLY A 682 -5.67 -26.44 8.79
C GLY A 682 -7.02 -25.88 9.24
N ALA A 683 -7.49 -26.29 10.42
CA ALA A 683 -8.72 -25.79 11.03
C ALA A 683 -8.58 -25.59 12.54
N ASP A 684 -9.25 -24.54 13.04
CA ASP A 684 -9.44 -24.28 14.45
C ASP A 684 -10.79 -24.77 14.97
N GLN A 685 -10.89 -24.86 16.30
CA GLN A 685 -12.17 -24.92 16.96
C GLN A 685 -12.85 -23.55 16.90
N LEU A 686 -14.11 -23.53 16.44
CA LEU A 686 -14.92 -22.32 16.37
C LEU A 686 -15.80 -22.24 17.63
N ARG A 687 -15.79 -21.07 18.28
CA ARG A 687 -16.64 -20.77 19.45
C ARG A 687 -17.28 -19.39 19.28
N PRO A 688 -18.60 -19.26 19.41
CA PRO A 688 -19.28 -17.96 19.46
C PRO A 688 -18.76 -17.09 20.61
N ILE A 689 -18.81 -15.77 20.44
CA ILE A 689 -18.52 -14.78 21.50
C ILE A 689 -19.53 -14.93 22.66
#